data_AF-A0AAV6FG83-F1
#
_entry.id   AF-A0AAV6FG83-F1
#
_cell.length_a   1.000
_cell.length_b   1.000
_cell.length_c   1.000
_cell.angle_alpha   90.00
_cell.angle_beta   90.00
_cell.angle_gamma   90.00
#
_symmetry.space_group_name_H-M   'P 1'
#
loop_
_entity.id
_entity.type
_entity.pdbx_description
1 polymer ?
#
loop_
_entity_poly.entity_id
_entity_poly.type
_entity_poly.pdbx_seq_one_letter_code
_entity_poly.pdbx_strand_id
1 'polypeptide(L)'
;MASPSISLAYWGNLWDGSMAVETSITKGNQTASITESSASSADLEAVLLELRGLKEFLDKNSQFSPSSLGTPSFSSPANLQQRLMGMRPDGSSHQAQQELQRKFHTEAQACEKASLQGVQQLVHRCFQTLALWKLLCEHQFSLIIAELPKDFQEQMKGVSFKEVVTRGRELTGALITALINVYIKDSAAVDPISNHLRDICPLLYSSDDSVCSKANELLQGSRQLQNKAERERALKESLRLYQLISHNADLPLVCSQYRQVRFYEGVVELCLTAAEKKDPQRLGPHFYRHGEPEEDVAGQQAFQERLLCYKCVTDTMQDLVNQSKAAPQSPSVPKQPGPPVMTSDPNMLSNEDAANHFEQMLGLAQRSQDELFHIALYNWLIQTDLADKLLEVNSPYLEDHLMHIIKQDQNKVRNMDLLWRYYEKSRNFGKASHVLARLADMHSTEISLRQRLEYISRAILSAKSSSCTSSQGADGEFLHELEEKMEVARIQVQIQEMLIRRHSQHPSAQAAIAQLDSELMDITKLYGEFADHFHLSECKLAIIHCAGHSDPILVHSLWQEVMEKELGDSSSMSPADRMRSLSLKLVSLGKLYAGTPRYFPLEFLVKFLEQRVCELGWDVGFVTYTMLEIGVQLPRLLEVYDQLFKTRDPCWQRLKKPLHLVECIHVLLSGYVDDPSRVPTYDRRRFTNVCLDNICGYLVELQSLSPNSALQHIIGNFKSLQAKLEKLH
;
A
#
# COMPACT_ATOMS: atom_id res chain seq x y z
N MET A 1 56.59 38.69 40.71
CA MET A 1 56.82 39.20 39.33
C MET A 1 57.67 38.18 38.60
N ALA A 2 57.05 37.14 38.05
CA ALA A 2 57.70 36.27 37.06
C ALA A 2 57.54 36.95 35.70
N SER A 3 58.60 36.92 34.90
CA SER A 3 58.74 37.62 33.63
C SER A 3 57.69 37.17 32.58
N PRO A 4 57.01 38.10 31.87
CA PRO A 4 56.03 37.77 30.81
C PRO A 4 56.62 37.02 29.61
N SER A 5 57.95 37.00 29.47
CA SER A 5 58.67 36.26 28.42
C SER A 5 58.71 34.75 28.62
N ILE A 6 58.58 34.23 29.85
CA ILE A 6 58.52 32.77 30.10
C ILE A 6 57.13 32.24 29.74
N SER A 7 56.07 33.04 29.97
CA SER A 7 54.69 32.64 29.70
C SER A 7 54.34 32.60 28.20
N LEU A 8 54.83 33.56 27.39
CA LEU A 8 54.62 33.55 25.93
C LEU A 8 55.28 32.35 25.23
N ALA A 9 56.48 31.95 25.70
CA ALA A 9 57.14 30.74 25.21
C ALA A 9 56.36 29.47 25.62
N TYR A 10 55.80 29.47 26.82
CA TYR A 10 54.96 28.38 27.32
C TYR A 10 53.62 28.28 26.57
N TRP A 11 53.01 29.41 26.22
CA TRP A 11 51.81 29.49 25.38
C TRP A 11 52.09 28.98 23.96
N GLY A 12 53.23 29.34 23.37
CA GLY A 12 53.68 28.81 22.07
C GLY A 12 53.88 27.29 22.09
N ASN A 13 54.49 26.77 23.17
CA ASN A 13 54.69 25.33 23.33
C ASN A 13 53.38 24.55 23.54
N LEU A 14 52.41 25.14 24.26
CA LEU A 14 51.07 24.58 24.42
C LEU A 14 50.25 24.66 23.13
N TRP A 15 50.40 25.73 22.35
CA TRP A 15 49.63 25.99 21.14
C TRP A 15 49.88 24.94 20.04
N ASP A 16 51.15 24.59 19.82
CA ASP A 16 51.56 23.58 18.85
C ASP A 16 51.71 22.18 19.48
N GLY A 17 51.59 22.06 20.81
CA GLY A 17 51.70 20.81 21.54
C GLY A 17 50.43 19.94 21.44
N SER A 18 50.62 18.62 21.53
CA SER A 18 49.51 17.65 21.64
C SER A 18 48.81 17.79 22.99
N MET A 19 47.49 17.61 23.04
CA MET A 19 46.73 17.65 24.29
C MET A 19 46.90 16.39 25.16
N ALA A 20 47.24 15.24 24.57
CA ALA A 20 47.39 13.97 25.28
C ALA A 20 48.73 13.29 24.97
N VAL A 21 49.31 12.63 25.98
CA VAL A 21 50.54 11.84 25.89
C VAL A 21 50.23 10.41 26.32
N GLU A 22 50.70 9.42 25.56
CA GLU A 22 50.51 8.00 25.88
C GLU A 22 51.68 7.51 26.75
N THR A 23 51.40 7.15 28.00
CA THR A 23 52.34 6.55 28.94
C THR A 23 52.06 5.05 29.04
N SER A 24 53.02 4.22 28.62
CA SER A 24 52.92 2.77 28.76
C SER A 24 53.39 2.32 30.14
N ILE A 25 52.50 1.73 30.94
CA ILE A 25 52.84 1.11 32.22
C ILE A 25 52.97 -0.41 32.04
N THR A 26 54.17 -0.93 32.27
CA THR A 26 54.46 -2.36 32.30
C THR A 26 54.27 -2.91 33.71
N LYS A 27 53.27 -3.76 33.95
CA LYS A 27 53.17 -4.60 35.16
C LYS A 27 53.25 -6.07 34.75
N GLY A 28 54.45 -6.66 34.80
CA GLY A 28 54.69 -8.05 34.38
C GLY A 28 54.56 -8.25 32.85
N ASN A 29 53.95 -9.36 32.41
CA ASN A 29 53.74 -9.71 30.99
C ASN A 29 52.63 -8.90 30.28
N GLN A 30 52.06 -7.88 30.91
CA GLN A 30 51.04 -7.03 30.30
C GLN A 30 51.51 -5.56 30.28
N THR A 31 51.59 -5.00 29.07
CA THR A 31 51.74 -3.57 28.80
C THR A 31 50.35 -2.94 28.69
N ALA A 32 50.00 -2.04 29.61
CA ALA A 32 48.81 -1.19 29.49
C ALA A 32 49.25 0.22 29.10
N SER A 33 48.71 0.77 28.01
CA SER A 33 48.92 2.18 27.65
C SER A 33 47.83 3.05 28.27
N ILE A 34 48.23 4.09 28.98
CA ILE A 34 47.34 5.07 29.61
C ILE A 34 47.60 6.40 28.90
N THR A 35 46.53 7.11 28.54
CA THR A 35 46.63 8.46 27.99
C THR A 35 46.48 9.46 29.12
N GLU A 36 47.49 10.31 29.30
CA GLU A 36 47.55 11.36 30.30
C GLU A 36 47.58 12.73 29.61
N SER A 37 47.21 13.77 30.36
CA SER A 37 47.26 15.15 29.85
C SER A 37 48.72 15.57 29.65
N SER A 38 49.01 16.25 28.53
CA SER A 38 50.36 16.81 28.28
C SER A 38 50.73 17.97 29.20
N ALA A 39 49.75 18.61 29.82
CA ALA A 39 49.92 19.72 30.76
C ALA A 39 49.28 19.41 32.12
N SER A 40 49.86 19.91 33.21
CA SER A 40 49.28 19.79 34.55
C SER A 40 48.16 20.82 34.76
N SER A 41 47.23 20.53 35.68
CA SER A 41 46.13 21.47 36.01
C SER A 41 46.67 22.83 36.50
N ALA A 42 47.81 22.84 37.20
CA ALA A 42 48.45 24.07 37.69
C ALA A 42 49.02 24.93 36.55
N ASP A 43 49.59 24.29 35.53
CA ASP A 43 50.14 24.98 34.36
C ASP A 43 49.02 25.59 33.50
N LEU A 44 47.91 24.86 33.34
CA LEU A 44 46.71 25.34 32.65
C LEU A 44 46.06 26.52 33.39
N GLU A 45 46.06 26.51 34.72
CA GLU A 45 45.53 27.60 35.54
C GLU A 45 46.33 28.91 35.37
N ALA A 46 47.66 28.83 35.31
CA ALA A 46 48.52 29.99 35.08
C ALA A 46 48.21 30.65 33.72
N VAL A 47 48.06 29.85 32.67
CA VAL A 47 47.73 30.33 31.32
C VAL A 47 46.31 30.90 31.24
N LEU A 48 45.35 30.27 31.93
CA LEU A 48 43.97 30.77 32.01
C LEU A 48 43.89 32.13 32.71
N LEU A 49 44.71 32.38 33.73
CA LEU A 49 44.74 33.65 34.45
C LEU A 49 45.17 34.82 33.54
N GLU A 50 46.18 34.60 32.71
CA GLU A 50 46.67 35.60 31.77
C GLU A 50 45.67 35.85 30.62
N LEU A 51 45.10 34.77 30.07
CA LEU A 51 44.06 34.88 29.04
C LEU A 51 42.78 35.53 29.57
N ARG A 52 42.45 35.37 30.86
CA ARG A 52 41.32 36.07 31.49
C ARG A 52 41.52 37.59 31.44
N GLY A 53 42.73 38.06 31.73
CA GLY A 53 43.07 39.49 31.63
C GLY A 53 42.88 40.03 30.21
N LEU A 54 43.33 39.29 29.20
CA LEU A 54 43.15 39.66 27.79
C LEU A 54 41.67 39.61 27.37
N LYS A 55 40.92 38.59 27.79
CA LYS A 55 39.48 38.46 27.53
C LYS A 55 38.71 39.64 28.12
N GLU A 56 38.91 39.96 29.40
CA GLU A 56 38.25 41.10 30.04
C GLU A 56 38.61 42.43 29.38
N PHE A 57 39.86 42.60 28.97
CA PHE A 57 40.29 43.77 28.21
C PHE A 57 39.54 43.87 26.89
N LEU A 58 39.46 42.78 26.11
CA LEU A 58 38.75 42.76 24.85
C LEU A 58 37.24 42.98 25.04
N ASP A 59 36.62 42.38 26.06
CA ASP A 59 35.18 42.57 26.31
C ASP A 59 34.84 44.00 26.72
N LYS A 60 35.63 44.62 27.60
CA LYS A 60 35.46 46.02 28.01
C LYS A 60 35.72 46.99 26.86
N ASN A 61 36.67 46.68 25.97
CA ASN A 61 37.07 47.56 24.86
C ASN A 61 36.40 47.23 23.52
N SER A 62 35.66 46.13 23.41
CA SER A 62 34.91 45.76 22.20
C SER A 62 33.82 46.77 21.84
N GLN A 63 33.25 47.46 22.85
CA GLN A 63 32.36 48.60 22.67
C GLN A 63 33.07 49.87 22.16
N PHE A 64 34.40 49.91 22.24
CA PHE A 64 35.24 51.06 21.84
C PHE A 64 35.92 50.88 20.47
N SER A 65 35.47 49.93 19.64
CA SER A 65 35.79 49.96 18.19
C SER A 65 35.39 51.33 17.62
N PRO A 66 36.18 51.92 16.70
CA PRO A 66 36.46 53.36 16.58
C PRO A 66 35.27 54.22 16.08
N SER A 67 34.21 54.24 16.87
CA SER A 67 33.08 55.17 16.81
C SER A 67 33.17 56.20 17.94
N SER A 68 34.00 55.96 18.96
CA SER A 68 34.11 56.78 20.17
C SER A 68 35.40 57.63 20.27
N LEU A 69 36.26 57.60 19.24
CA LEU A 69 37.38 58.55 19.08
C LEU A 69 37.10 59.66 18.05
N GLY A 70 35.81 59.88 17.75
CA GLY A 70 35.33 60.96 16.90
C GLY A 70 34.33 61.84 17.63
N THR A 71 34.78 62.58 18.65
CA THR A 71 34.38 63.98 18.93
C THR A 71 35.03 64.46 20.24
N PRO A 72 35.85 65.52 20.15
CA PRO A 72 35.53 66.72 20.89
C PRO A 72 35.00 67.70 19.88
N SER A 73 33.73 68.09 20.07
CA SER A 73 33.15 69.37 19.65
C SER A 73 34.07 70.27 18.83
N PHE A 74 34.10 70.08 17.51
CA PHE A 74 34.29 71.16 16.55
C PHE A 74 33.47 70.83 15.31
N SER A 75 32.60 71.78 14.98
CA SER A 75 31.87 71.95 13.72
C SER A 75 32.31 71.04 12.57
N SER A 76 31.33 70.25 12.10
CA SER A 76 31.24 69.62 10.78
C SER A 76 32.25 70.16 9.73
N PRO A 77 33.18 69.35 9.19
CA PRO A 77 34.01 69.75 8.05
C PRO A 77 33.25 69.61 6.72
N ALA A 78 31.91 69.73 6.73
CA ALA A 78 31.10 69.84 5.52
C ALA A 78 31.13 71.27 4.91
N ASN A 79 31.72 72.26 5.59
CA ASN A 79 31.60 73.68 5.21
C ASN A 79 32.91 74.43 4.88
N LEU A 80 34.08 73.78 4.89
CA LEU A 80 35.34 74.47 4.57
C LEU A 80 35.81 74.31 3.11
N GLN A 81 35.18 73.42 2.34
CA GLN A 81 35.51 73.25 0.90
C GLN A 81 34.44 73.78 -0.05
N GLN A 82 33.42 74.48 0.47
CA GLN A 82 32.35 75.11 -0.31
C GLN A 82 32.52 76.64 -0.46
N ARG A 83 33.73 77.15 -0.24
CA ARG A 83 34.11 78.55 -0.50
C ARG A 83 35.44 78.62 -1.25
N LEU A 84 35.45 78.16 -2.49
CA LEU A 84 36.13 78.77 -3.64
C LEU A 84 35.95 77.82 -4.85
N MET A 85 35.61 78.37 -6.02
CA MET A 85 35.23 77.70 -7.28
C MET A 85 33.77 77.22 -7.26
N GLY A 86 32.79 77.93 -7.81
CA GLY A 86 32.82 78.65 -9.08
C GLY A 86 32.44 77.69 -10.20
N MET A 87 31.16 77.71 -10.56
CA MET A 87 30.53 77.17 -11.77
C MET A 87 31.48 76.58 -12.82
N ARG A 88 31.39 75.27 -13.09
CA ARG A 88 31.41 74.69 -14.44
C ARG A 88 31.00 73.19 -14.44
N PRO A 89 30.27 72.73 -15.47
CA PRO A 89 29.80 71.35 -15.58
C PRO A 89 30.85 70.48 -16.27
N ASP A 90 31.18 69.34 -15.64
CA ASP A 90 31.71 68.08 -16.22
C ASP A 90 32.50 67.36 -15.11
N GLY A 91 31.80 66.56 -14.30
CA GLY A 91 32.38 65.99 -13.06
C GLY A 91 31.87 64.61 -12.65
N SER A 92 31.26 63.85 -13.57
CA SER A 92 30.77 62.49 -13.27
C SER A 92 31.90 61.52 -12.87
N SER A 93 33.12 61.71 -13.38
CA SER A 93 34.29 60.90 -13.03
C SER A 93 34.82 61.18 -11.62
N HIS A 94 34.90 62.45 -11.19
CA HIS A 94 35.38 62.81 -9.86
C HIS A 94 34.39 62.42 -8.74
N GLN A 95 33.09 62.53 -8.99
CA GLN A 95 32.06 62.13 -8.04
C GLN A 95 31.99 60.60 -7.88
N ALA A 96 32.08 59.86 -9.00
CA ALA A 96 32.19 58.40 -8.99
C ALA A 96 33.47 57.92 -8.28
N GLN A 97 34.59 58.63 -8.43
CA GLN A 97 35.86 58.29 -7.79
C GLN A 97 35.85 58.56 -6.28
N GLN A 98 35.14 59.59 -5.83
CA GLN A 98 34.93 59.87 -4.40
C GLN A 98 34.00 58.84 -3.73
N GLU A 99 32.94 58.42 -4.43
CA GLU A 99 32.08 57.32 -3.96
C GLU A 99 32.82 55.99 -3.89
N LEU A 100 33.69 55.70 -4.86
CA LEU A 100 34.52 54.50 -4.87
C LEU A 100 35.52 54.49 -3.70
N GLN A 101 36.17 55.62 -3.40
CA GLN A 101 37.02 55.76 -2.21
C GLN A 101 36.24 55.58 -0.91
N ARG A 102 35.02 56.09 -0.83
CA ARG A 102 34.15 55.89 0.34
C ARG A 102 33.77 54.42 0.52
N LYS A 103 33.46 53.71 -0.57
CA LYS A 103 33.22 52.26 -0.57
C LYS A 103 34.45 51.49 -0.10
N PHE A 104 35.64 51.74 -0.66
CA PHE A 104 36.87 51.09 -0.21
C PHE A 104 37.20 51.36 1.26
N HIS A 105 36.92 52.57 1.76
CA HIS A 105 37.13 52.89 3.17
C HIS A 105 36.13 52.16 4.07
N THR A 106 34.87 52.05 3.66
CA THR A 106 33.86 51.28 4.40
C THR A 106 34.16 49.78 4.37
N GLU A 107 34.62 49.24 3.24
CA GLU A 107 35.07 47.85 3.13
C GLU A 107 36.29 47.58 4.01
N ALA A 108 37.29 48.47 4.01
CA ALA A 108 38.46 48.35 4.88
C ALA A 108 38.07 48.38 6.38
N GLN A 109 37.16 49.27 6.77
CA GLN A 109 36.61 49.30 8.14
C GLN A 109 35.82 48.03 8.48
N ALA A 110 35.06 47.49 7.53
CA ALA A 110 34.34 46.23 7.71
C ALA A 110 35.30 45.04 7.86
N CYS A 111 36.38 44.99 7.09
CA CYS A 111 37.43 43.97 7.21
C CYS A 111 38.16 44.06 8.55
N GLU A 112 38.52 45.27 9.00
CA GLU A 112 39.14 45.48 10.31
C GLU A 112 38.21 45.03 11.45
N LYS A 113 36.94 45.40 11.38
CA LYS A 113 35.91 44.96 12.34
C LYS A 113 35.78 43.43 12.36
N ALA A 114 35.72 42.79 11.19
CA ALA A 114 35.64 41.35 11.08
C ALA A 114 36.89 40.66 11.67
N SER A 115 38.08 41.23 11.45
CA SER A 115 39.34 40.73 12.01
C SER A 115 39.36 40.82 13.53
N LEU A 116 39.00 41.98 14.10
CA LEU A 116 38.91 42.19 15.55
C LEU A 116 37.86 41.28 16.21
N GLN A 117 36.70 41.10 15.57
CA GLN A 117 35.69 40.14 16.02
C GLN A 117 36.21 38.69 15.96
N GLY A 118 36.97 38.34 14.92
CA GLY A 118 37.63 37.04 14.81
C GLY A 118 38.64 36.79 15.93
N VAL A 119 39.46 37.80 16.27
CA VAL A 119 40.41 37.72 17.40
C VAL A 119 39.67 37.58 18.73
N GLN A 120 38.60 38.35 18.95
CA GLN A 120 37.79 38.24 20.15
C GLN A 120 37.18 36.84 20.29
N GLN A 121 36.59 36.30 19.21
CA GLN A 121 36.04 34.94 19.20
C GLN A 121 37.11 33.88 19.44
N LEU A 122 38.31 34.05 18.86
CA LEU A 122 39.43 33.14 19.07
C LEU A 122 39.86 33.12 20.53
N VAL A 123 40.05 34.29 21.16
CA VAL A 123 40.42 34.39 22.59
C VAL A 123 39.35 33.73 23.48
N HIS A 124 38.07 33.92 23.16
CA HIS A 124 36.98 33.27 23.88
C HIS A 124 37.02 31.74 23.74
N ARG A 125 37.25 31.23 22.53
CA ARG A 125 37.37 29.79 22.28
C ARG A 125 38.60 29.21 22.97
N CYS A 126 39.77 29.84 22.86
CA CYS A 126 40.99 29.42 23.56
C CYS A 126 40.77 29.31 25.07
N PHE A 127 40.16 30.34 25.66
CA PHE A 127 39.87 30.37 27.09
C PHE A 127 38.95 29.22 27.51
N GLN A 128 37.86 28.98 26.76
CA GLN A 128 36.92 27.91 27.08
C GLN A 128 37.52 26.52 26.85
N THR A 129 38.27 26.30 25.78
CA THR A 129 38.94 25.02 25.53
C THR A 129 39.98 24.71 26.60
N LEU A 130 40.76 25.70 27.05
CA LEU A 130 41.71 25.52 28.16
C LEU A 130 41.00 25.24 29.48
N ALA A 131 39.89 25.91 29.73
CA ALA A 131 39.14 25.72 30.96
C ALA A 131 38.43 24.36 30.98
N LEU A 132 37.93 23.89 29.82
CA LEU A 132 37.48 22.51 29.63
C LEU A 132 38.63 21.53 29.87
N TRP A 133 39.82 21.79 29.32
CA TRP A 133 40.96 20.91 29.52
C TRP A 133 41.36 20.82 31.00
N LYS A 134 41.41 21.96 31.71
CA LYS A 134 41.62 21.99 33.17
C LYS A 134 40.59 21.13 33.90
N LEU A 135 39.32 21.27 33.54
CA LEU A 135 38.23 20.51 34.13
C LEU A 135 38.38 18.99 33.88
N LEU A 136 38.76 18.59 32.67
CA LEU A 136 39.03 17.18 32.34
C LEU A 136 40.20 16.62 33.17
N CYS A 137 41.22 17.42 33.48
CA CYS A 137 42.31 17.02 34.36
C CYS A 137 41.86 16.82 35.82
N GLU A 138 40.93 17.64 36.31
CA GLU A 138 40.38 17.53 37.68
C GLU A 138 39.51 16.27 37.85
N HIS A 139 38.84 15.83 36.79
CA HIS A 139 37.92 14.69 36.78
C HIS A 139 38.50 13.39 36.19
N GLN A 140 39.81 13.16 36.34
CA GLN A 140 40.49 11.92 35.91
C GLN A 140 40.49 11.70 34.38
N PHE A 141 41.24 12.57 33.68
CA PHE A 141 41.42 12.60 32.22
C PHE A 141 41.49 11.24 31.51
N SER A 142 42.24 10.28 32.06
CA SER A 142 42.44 8.95 31.45
C SER A 142 41.16 8.11 31.35
N LEU A 143 40.24 8.23 32.32
CA LEU A 143 38.96 7.53 32.27
C LEU A 143 38.05 8.15 31.22
N ILE A 144 38.08 9.48 31.10
CA ILE A 144 37.27 10.20 30.13
C ILE A 144 37.70 9.83 28.72
N ILE A 145 39.01 9.79 28.43
CA ILE A 145 39.53 9.37 27.11
C ILE A 145 39.11 7.93 26.78
N ALA A 146 39.15 7.02 27.76
CA ALA A 146 38.76 5.63 27.56
C ALA A 146 37.29 5.48 27.11
N GLU A 147 36.42 6.44 27.45
CA GLU A 147 35.01 6.46 27.05
C GLU A 147 34.75 7.09 25.67
N LEU A 148 35.73 7.76 25.06
CA LEU A 148 35.55 8.29 23.71
C LEU A 148 35.50 7.16 22.65
N PRO A 149 34.81 7.38 21.52
CA PRO A 149 34.91 6.51 20.35
C PRO A 149 36.37 6.38 19.88
N LYS A 150 36.75 5.20 19.34
CA LYS A 150 38.13 4.90 18.91
C LYS A 150 38.70 5.93 17.94
N ASP A 151 37.88 6.43 17.02
CA ASP A 151 38.27 7.46 16.04
C ASP A 151 38.72 8.76 16.74
N PHE A 152 37.98 9.18 17.77
CA PHE A 152 38.35 10.35 18.57
C PHE A 152 39.51 10.07 19.53
N GLN A 153 39.65 8.84 20.03
CA GLN A 153 40.82 8.45 20.82
C GLN A 153 42.11 8.53 19.99
N GLU A 154 42.09 8.10 18.73
CA GLU A 154 43.23 8.21 17.81
C GLU A 154 43.50 9.67 17.44
N GLN A 155 42.45 10.47 17.19
CA GLN A 155 42.62 11.91 16.97
C GLN A 155 43.27 12.59 18.18
N MET A 156 42.84 12.27 19.41
CA MET A 156 43.43 12.84 20.64
C MET A 156 44.94 12.59 20.77
N LYS A 157 45.50 11.55 20.15
CA LYS A 157 46.94 11.25 20.20
C LYS A 157 47.80 12.19 19.34
N GLY A 158 47.23 12.77 18.28
CA GLY A 158 47.97 13.59 17.31
C GLY A 158 47.50 15.04 17.23
N VAL A 159 46.37 15.38 17.86
CA VAL A 159 45.75 16.69 17.73
C VAL A 159 46.46 17.73 18.59
N SER A 160 46.87 18.82 17.93
CA SER A 160 47.44 19.99 18.59
C SER A 160 46.35 20.86 19.23
N PHE A 161 46.68 21.61 20.28
CA PHE A 161 45.73 22.53 20.91
C PHE A 161 45.13 23.55 19.91
N LYS A 162 45.96 24.07 18.99
CA LYS A 162 45.54 24.93 17.87
C LYS A 162 44.42 24.30 17.03
N GLU A 163 44.54 23.02 16.71
CA GLU A 163 43.54 22.30 15.90
C GLU A 163 42.24 22.11 16.68
N VAL A 164 42.31 21.88 17.99
CA VAL A 164 41.10 21.80 18.84
C VAL A 164 40.34 23.12 18.86
N VAL A 165 41.04 24.24 19.05
CA VAL A 165 40.42 25.57 19.12
C VAL A 165 39.81 25.99 17.77
N THR A 166 40.47 25.65 16.66
CA THR A 166 40.05 26.11 15.31
C THR A 166 39.06 25.17 14.62
N ARG A 167 39.20 23.85 14.80
CA ARG A 167 38.42 22.81 14.10
C ARG A 167 37.81 21.75 15.02
N GLY A 168 38.19 21.70 16.29
CA GLY A 168 37.80 20.63 17.22
C GLY A 168 36.44 20.80 17.89
N ARG A 169 35.46 21.46 17.28
CA ARG A 169 34.13 21.61 17.92
C ARG A 169 33.50 20.25 18.23
N GLU A 170 33.56 19.32 17.27
CA GLU A 170 33.09 17.95 17.43
C GLU A 170 33.84 17.19 18.52
N LEU A 171 35.18 17.34 18.56
CA LEU A 171 36.03 16.72 19.58
C LEU A 171 35.74 17.26 20.98
N THR A 172 35.61 18.58 21.14
CA THR A 172 35.23 19.19 22.42
C THR A 172 33.83 18.77 22.87
N GLY A 173 32.89 18.64 21.93
CA GLY A 173 31.56 18.09 22.21
C GLY A 173 31.64 16.64 22.70
N ALA A 174 32.38 15.79 21.99
CA ALA A 174 32.60 14.40 22.37
C ALA A 174 33.28 14.24 23.74
N LEU A 175 34.26 15.11 24.07
CA LEU A 175 34.91 15.16 25.38
C LEU A 175 33.93 15.53 26.50
N ILE A 176 33.07 16.53 26.25
CA ILE A 176 32.02 16.92 27.22
C ILE A 176 31.02 15.78 27.40
N THR A 177 30.57 15.14 26.31
CA THR A 177 29.67 13.98 26.38
C THR A 177 30.32 12.81 27.13
N ALA A 178 31.60 12.53 26.90
CA ALA A 178 32.35 11.48 27.61
C ALA A 178 32.46 11.79 29.11
N LEU A 179 32.81 13.03 29.48
CA LEU A 179 32.85 13.47 30.88
C LEU A 179 31.50 13.27 31.58
N ILE A 180 30.41 13.68 30.92
CA ILE A 180 29.06 13.51 31.46
C ILE A 180 28.69 12.03 31.56
N ASN A 181 29.05 11.21 30.58
CA ASN A 181 28.78 9.77 30.60
C ASN A 181 29.52 9.05 31.74
N VAL A 182 30.74 9.46 32.09
CA VAL A 182 31.47 8.94 33.27
C VAL A 182 30.66 9.21 34.54
N TYR A 183 30.18 10.45 34.72
CA TYR A 183 29.32 10.81 35.84
C TYR A 183 28.01 10.01 35.89
N ILE A 184 27.40 9.77 34.72
CA ILE A 184 26.17 8.96 34.60
C ILE A 184 26.46 7.49 34.98
N LYS A 185 27.60 6.92 34.57
CA LYS A 185 27.99 5.54 34.94
C LYS A 185 28.18 5.38 36.45
N ASP A 186 28.76 6.38 37.10
CA ASP A 186 28.96 6.40 38.54
C ASP A 186 27.67 6.73 39.33
N SER A 187 26.54 6.94 38.64
CA SER A 187 25.24 7.28 39.23
C SER A 187 25.29 8.55 40.09
N ALA A 188 26.20 9.48 39.77
CA ALA A 188 26.31 10.78 40.40
C ALA A 188 25.38 11.79 39.71
N ALA A 189 24.87 12.77 40.45
CA ALA A 189 24.03 13.82 39.89
C ALA A 189 24.82 14.66 38.87
N VAL A 190 24.26 14.88 37.68
CA VAL A 190 24.92 15.64 36.59
C VAL A 190 24.75 17.15 36.78
N ASP A 191 23.83 17.60 37.63
CA ASP A 191 23.53 19.03 37.84
C ASP A 191 24.76 19.89 38.24
N PRO A 192 25.64 19.46 39.16
CA PRO A 192 26.80 20.26 39.56
C PRO A 192 27.81 20.43 38.41
N ILE A 193 28.12 19.34 37.70
CA ILE A 193 29.07 19.37 36.57
C ILE A 193 28.48 20.12 35.37
N SER A 194 27.17 19.99 35.13
CA SER A 194 26.47 20.70 34.06
C SER A 194 26.40 22.21 34.31
N ASN A 195 26.15 22.64 35.56
CA ASN A 195 26.21 24.05 35.94
C ASN A 195 27.65 24.59 35.83
N HIS A 196 28.63 23.80 36.24
CA HIS A 196 30.03 24.19 36.14
C HIS A 196 30.50 24.32 34.67
N LEU A 197 30.11 23.39 33.80
CA LEU A 197 30.36 23.47 32.36
C LEU A 197 29.67 24.70 31.73
N ARG A 198 28.47 25.06 32.19
CA ARG A 198 27.73 26.24 31.72
C ARG A 198 28.41 27.55 32.11
N ASP A 199 28.95 27.62 33.33
CA ASP A 199 29.64 28.81 33.84
C ASP A 199 31.00 29.01 33.15
N ILE A 200 31.71 27.91 32.88
CA ILE A 200 33.06 27.95 32.33
C ILE A 200 33.08 28.02 30.80
N CYS A 201 32.21 27.25 30.13
CA CYS A 201 32.27 27.00 28.68
C CYS A 201 30.93 27.25 27.95
N PRO A 202 30.31 28.45 28.06
CA PRO A 202 28.98 28.71 27.49
C PRO A 202 28.91 28.67 25.94
N LEU A 203 30.04 28.80 25.22
CA LEU A 203 30.07 28.66 23.75
C LEU A 203 30.18 27.19 23.31
N LEU A 204 30.64 26.30 24.19
CA LEU A 204 30.80 24.86 23.92
C LEU A 204 29.65 24.03 24.52
N TYR A 205 29.04 24.50 25.62
CA TYR A 205 27.96 23.83 26.32
C TYR A 205 26.82 24.81 26.62
N SER A 206 25.72 24.64 25.90
CA SER A 206 24.55 25.50 25.95
C SER A 206 23.56 25.09 27.05
N SER A 207 22.54 25.93 27.29
CA SER A 207 21.42 25.57 28.16
C SER A 207 20.68 24.33 27.64
N ASP A 208 20.59 24.18 26.33
CA ASP A 208 19.98 23.01 25.68
C ASP A 208 20.82 21.74 25.94
N ASP A 209 22.13 21.82 25.84
CA ASP A 209 23.01 20.67 26.12
C ASP A 209 22.90 20.21 27.57
N SER A 210 22.68 21.15 28.50
CA SER A 210 22.43 20.86 29.91
C SER A 210 21.13 20.12 30.16
N VAL A 211 20.03 20.60 29.57
CA VAL A 211 18.73 19.92 29.68
C VAL A 211 18.79 18.55 28.99
N CYS A 212 19.50 18.41 27.88
CA CYS A 212 19.75 17.13 27.20
C CYS A 212 20.54 16.15 28.08
N SER A 213 21.59 16.64 28.75
CA SER A 213 22.42 15.84 29.66
C SER A 213 21.61 15.35 30.85
N LYS A 214 20.74 16.21 31.41
CA LYS A 214 19.84 15.83 32.50
C LYS A 214 18.79 14.82 32.05
N ALA A 215 18.23 14.99 30.85
CA ALA A 215 17.28 14.04 30.29
C ALA A 215 17.91 12.66 30.05
N ASN A 216 19.17 12.62 29.60
CA ASN A 216 19.94 11.40 29.43
C ASN A 216 20.31 10.74 30.77
N GLU A 217 20.67 11.52 31.81
CA GLU A 217 20.89 11.02 33.17
C GLU A 217 19.65 10.25 33.68
N LEU A 218 18.47 10.88 33.59
CA LEU A 218 17.20 10.25 34.00
C LEU A 218 16.90 8.99 33.18
N LEU A 219 17.18 9.00 31.87
CA LEU A 219 16.98 7.86 31.00
C LEU A 219 17.91 6.70 31.37
N GLN A 220 19.21 6.94 31.55
CA GLN A 220 20.17 5.90 31.91
C GLN A 220 19.94 5.40 33.33
N GLY A 221 19.66 6.30 34.28
CA GLY A 221 19.28 5.95 35.65
C GLY A 221 18.04 5.06 35.70
N SER A 222 17.06 5.29 34.82
CA SER A 222 15.85 4.46 34.75
C SER A 222 16.10 2.98 34.42
N ARG A 223 17.25 2.65 33.81
CA ARG A 223 17.66 1.26 33.52
C ARG A 223 18.03 0.50 34.79
N GLN A 224 18.54 1.19 35.80
CA GLN A 224 18.98 0.61 37.07
C GLN A 224 17.84 0.52 38.09
N LEU A 225 16.74 1.26 37.89
CA LEU A 225 15.57 1.24 38.76
C LEU A 225 14.78 -0.07 38.63
N GLN A 226 14.58 -0.76 39.76
CA GLN A 226 13.79 -1.99 39.84
C GLN A 226 12.28 -1.72 39.97
N ASN A 227 11.89 -0.59 40.56
CA ASN A 227 10.49 -0.24 40.76
C ASN A 227 9.86 0.31 39.47
N LYS A 228 8.82 -0.36 38.97
CA LYS A 228 8.13 -0.01 37.71
C LYS A 228 7.54 1.42 37.74
N ALA A 229 6.95 1.83 38.86
CA ALA A 229 6.29 3.14 38.96
C ALA A 229 7.29 4.31 39.00
N GLU A 230 8.43 4.13 39.68
CA GLU A 230 9.49 5.12 39.72
C GLU A 230 10.23 5.21 38.38
N ARG A 231 10.47 4.06 37.73
CA ARG A 231 11.01 4.00 36.37
C ARG A 231 10.13 4.75 35.38
N GLU A 232 8.82 4.54 35.42
CA GLU A 232 7.88 5.26 34.56
C GLU A 232 7.87 6.77 34.84
N ARG A 233 7.94 7.18 36.11
CA ARG A 233 8.04 8.60 36.49
C ARG A 233 9.31 9.25 35.95
N ALA A 234 10.46 8.61 36.11
CA ALA A 234 11.74 9.10 35.61
C ALA A 234 11.76 9.19 34.07
N LEU A 235 11.17 8.22 33.38
CA LEU A 235 11.04 8.23 31.92
C LEU A 235 10.12 9.36 31.42
N LYS A 236 8.99 9.59 32.10
CA LYS A 236 8.08 10.71 31.78
C LYS A 236 8.73 12.08 32.02
N GLU A 237 9.56 12.19 33.04
CA GLU A 237 10.32 13.42 33.30
C GLU A 237 11.42 13.64 32.27
N SER A 238 12.18 12.59 31.92
CA SER A 238 13.14 12.60 30.81
C SER A 238 12.48 13.02 29.50
N LEU A 239 11.28 12.50 29.20
CA LEU A 239 10.51 12.84 28.01
C LEU A 239 10.15 14.33 27.97
N ARG A 240 9.66 14.91 29.09
CA ARG A 240 9.34 16.34 29.17
C ARG A 240 10.55 17.23 28.91
N LEU A 241 11.72 16.84 29.40
CA LEU A 241 12.97 17.56 29.15
C LEU A 241 13.37 17.47 27.67
N TYR A 242 13.30 16.30 27.04
CA TYR A 242 13.56 16.17 25.60
C TYR A 242 12.53 16.89 24.73
N GLN A 243 11.26 16.92 25.14
CA GLN A 243 10.22 17.70 24.47
C GLN A 243 10.54 19.19 24.46
N LEU A 244 11.19 19.73 25.50
CA LEU A 244 11.60 21.14 25.55
C LEU A 244 12.58 21.48 24.41
N ILE A 245 13.51 20.56 24.11
CA ILE A 245 14.66 20.75 23.21
C ILE A 245 14.49 20.04 21.85
N SER A 246 13.28 19.61 21.51
CA SER A 246 13.03 18.71 20.37
C SER A 246 13.44 19.25 18.98
N HIS A 247 13.80 20.54 18.88
CA HIS A 247 14.31 21.17 17.66
C HIS A 247 15.80 20.87 17.39
N ASN A 248 16.62 20.75 18.44
CA ASN A 248 18.08 20.54 18.34
C ASN A 248 18.53 19.12 18.74
N ALA A 249 17.62 18.27 19.21
CA ALA A 249 17.95 16.94 19.69
C ALA A 249 18.15 15.91 18.56
N ASP A 250 19.09 14.99 18.76
CA ASP A 250 19.29 13.80 17.91
C ASP A 250 18.20 12.75 18.19
N LEU A 251 17.07 12.87 17.49
CA LEU A 251 15.90 12.00 17.66
C LEU A 251 16.23 10.51 17.45
N PRO A 252 16.96 10.07 16.39
CA PRO A 252 17.35 8.68 16.23
C PRO A 252 18.05 8.07 17.46
N LEU A 253 19.01 8.78 18.04
CA LEU A 253 19.76 8.29 19.19
C LEU A 253 18.85 8.15 20.43
N VAL A 254 18.04 9.17 20.73
CA VAL A 254 17.12 9.17 21.87
C VAL A 254 16.04 8.10 21.70
N CYS A 255 15.50 7.92 20.49
CA CYS A 255 14.50 6.88 20.21
C CYS A 255 15.09 5.47 20.38
N SER A 256 16.33 5.23 19.94
CA SER A 256 17.05 3.98 20.17
C SER A 256 17.23 3.71 21.68
N GLN A 257 17.58 4.75 22.45
CA GLN A 257 17.72 4.63 23.89
C GLN A 257 16.38 4.33 24.60
N TYR A 258 15.28 4.99 24.23
CA TYR A 258 13.95 4.68 24.77
C TYR A 258 13.48 3.28 24.40
N ARG A 259 13.82 2.80 23.22
CA ARG A 259 13.55 1.43 22.78
C ARG A 259 14.21 0.40 23.69
N GLN A 260 15.47 0.61 24.07
CA GLN A 260 16.19 -0.26 25.01
C GLN A 260 15.52 -0.31 26.40
N VAL A 261 14.86 0.76 26.81
CA VAL A 261 14.12 0.82 28.09
C VAL A 261 12.65 0.38 27.94
N ARG A 262 12.22 -0.02 26.73
CA ARG A 262 10.85 -0.41 26.36
C ARG A 262 9.80 0.69 26.55
N PHE A 263 10.20 1.95 26.41
CA PHE A 263 9.33 3.10 26.56
C PHE A 263 8.87 3.64 25.19
N TYR A 264 7.96 2.90 24.54
CA TYR A 264 7.48 3.20 23.18
C TYR A 264 6.54 4.43 23.12
N GLU A 265 5.78 4.69 24.20
CA GLU A 265 4.92 5.88 24.31
C GLU A 265 5.72 7.17 24.14
N GLY A 266 6.87 7.27 24.82
CA GLY A 266 7.76 8.42 24.71
C GLY A 266 8.36 8.62 23.33
N VAL A 267 8.58 7.54 22.56
CA VAL A 267 9.08 7.65 21.17
C VAL A 267 8.04 8.34 20.29
N VAL A 268 6.78 7.92 20.37
CA VAL A 268 5.68 8.52 19.59
C VAL A 268 5.49 9.98 19.98
N GLU A 269 5.33 10.26 21.28
CA GLU A 269 5.07 11.62 21.76
C GLU A 269 6.23 12.58 21.47
N LEU A 270 7.48 12.13 21.63
CA LEU A 270 8.66 12.96 21.33
C LEU A 270 8.74 13.28 19.84
N CYS A 271 8.54 12.30 18.96
CA CYS A 271 8.61 12.51 17.52
C CYS A 271 7.48 13.42 17.02
N LEU A 272 6.26 13.28 17.55
CA LEU A 272 5.14 14.17 17.22
C LEU A 272 5.40 15.60 17.71
N THR A 273 5.91 15.76 18.94
CA THR A 273 6.26 17.08 19.48
C THR A 273 7.41 17.71 18.69
N ALA A 274 8.41 16.92 18.27
CA ALA A 274 9.51 17.40 17.44
C ALA A 274 9.02 17.85 16.05
N ALA A 275 8.11 17.10 15.43
CA ALA A 275 7.51 17.45 14.14
C ALA A 275 6.68 18.74 14.22
N GLU A 276 5.98 18.99 15.33
CA GLU A 276 5.24 20.24 15.56
C GLU A 276 6.16 21.44 15.82
N LYS A 277 7.26 21.24 16.58
CA LYS A 277 8.21 22.33 16.85
C LYS A 277 9.09 22.71 15.66
N LYS A 278 9.43 21.76 14.78
CA LYS A 278 10.18 22.03 13.54
C LYS A 278 9.34 22.74 12.48
N ASP A 279 8.03 22.49 12.46
CA ASP A 279 7.08 23.19 11.58
C ASP A 279 5.91 23.82 12.37
N PRO A 280 6.15 24.93 13.11
CA PRO A 280 5.08 25.61 13.85
C PRO A 280 4.03 26.26 12.94
N GLN A 281 4.41 26.57 11.69
CA GLN A 281 3.55 27.26 10.73
C GLN A 281 2.68 26.29 9.91
N ARG A 282 2.88 24.98 10.05
CA ARG A 282 2.19 23.92 9.29
C ARG A 282 2.34 24.10 7.78
N LEU A 283 3.55 24.45 7.35
CA LEU A 283 3.91 24.55 5.92
C LEU A 283 3.92 23.16 5.25
N GLY A 284 4.32 22.11 5.97
CA GLY A 284 4.32 20.74 5.45
C GLY A 284 2.92 20.24 5.04
N PRO A 285 1.89 20.31 5.93
CA PRO A 285 0.53 19.92 5.57
C PRO A 285 -0.05 20.73 4.40
N HIS A 286 0.31 22.01 4.31
CA HIS A 286 -0.10 22.87 3.20
C HIS A 286 0.51 22.41 1.87
N PHE A 287 1.80 22.08 1.86
CA PHE A 287 2.50 21.53 0.68
C PHE A 287 1.84 20.25 0.16
N TYR A 288 1.48 19.32 1.06
CA TYR A 288 0.83 18.06 0.70
C TYR A 288 -0.56 18.26 0.09
N ARG A 289 -1.40 19.12 0.69
CA ARG A 289 -2.76 19.38 0.17
C ARG A 289 -2.79 20.02 -1.22
N HIS A 290 -1.75 20.79 -1.57
CA HIS A 290 -1.62 21.43 -2.88
C HIS A 290 -0.96 20.54 -3.93
N GLY A 291 -0.67 19.27 -3.62
CA GLY A 291 -0.15 18.30 -4.59
C GLY A 291 1.34 18.46 -4.88
N GLU A 292 2.13 18.85 -3.87
CA GLU A 292 3.60 18.91 -3.92
C GLU A 292 4.16 19.82 -5.04
N PRO A 293 3.82 21.12 -5.05
CA PRO A 293 4.33 22.05 -6.07
C PRO A 293 5.85 22.21 -5.98
N GLU A 294 6.58 21.95 -7.07
CA GLU A 294 8.05 22.03 -7.11
C GLU A 294 8.61 23.44 -6.80
N GLU A 295 7.79 24.48 -6.88
CA GLU A 295 8.17 25.87 -6.59
C GLU A 295 8.25 26.18 -5.08
N ASP A 296 7.59 25.39 -4.21
CA ASP A 296 7.55 25.64 -2.77
C ASP A 296 8.65 24.88 -2.01
N VAL A 297 9.89 25.38 -2.15
CA VAL A 297 11.09 24.81 -1.49
C VAL A 297 10.96 24.85 0.04
N ALA A 298 10.29 25.86 0.59
CA ALA A 298 10.11 25.99 2.03
C ALA A 298 9.12 24.93 2.57
N GLY A 299 8.00 24.71 1.86
CA GLY A 299 7.05 23.65 2.16
C GLY A 299 7.68 22.25 2.02
N GLN A 300 8.49 22.03 0.99
CA GLN A 300 9.21 20.77 0.78
C GLN A 300 10.19 20.47 1.91
N GLN A 301 10.97 21.45 2.36
CA GLN A 301 11.91 21.29 3.49
C GLN A 301 11.17 20.96 4.79
N ALA A 302 10.10 21.70 5.11
CA ALA A 302 9.28 21.44 6.30
C ALA A 302 8.63 20.03 6.25
N PHE A 303 8.16 19.61 5.08
CA PHE A 303 7.62 18.27 4.86
C PHE A 303 8.68 17.18 5.10
N GLN A 304 9.88 17.33 4.53
CA GLN A 304 10.96 16.37 4.67
C GLN A 304 11.44 16.25 6.12
N GLU A 305 11.56 17.38 6.84
CA GLU A 305 11.94 17.37 8.26
C GLU A 305 10.91 16.66 9.13
N ARG A 306 9.61 16.86 8.87
CA ARG A 306 8.53 16.12 9.55
C ARG A 306 8.58 14.63 9.25
N LEU A 307 8.81 14.24 7.99
CA LEU A 307 8.97 12.85 7.60
C LEU A 307 10.15 12.17 8.31
N LEU A 308 11.27 12.87 8.50
CA LEU A 308 12.41 12.32 9.26
C LEU A 308 12.04 12.02 10.73
N CYS A 309 11.22 12.88 11.36
CA CYS A 309 10.70 12.62 12.70
C CYS A 309 9.78 11.40 12.73
N TYR A 310 8.86 11.29 11.77
CA TYR A 310 7.94 10.15 11.68
C TYR A 310 8.67 8.84 11.34
N LYS A 311 9.77 8.92 10.59
CA LYS A 311 10.59 7.76 10.26
C LYS A 311 11.13 7.06 11.51
N CYS A 312 11.54 7.80 12.54
CA CYS A 312 11.95 7.19 13.81
C CYS A 312 10.84 6.35 14.47
N VAL A 313 9.58 6.78 14.30
CA VAL A 313 8.40 6.04 14.78
C VAL A 313 8.19 4.78 13.94
N THR A 314 8.16 4.91 12.61
CA THR A 314 7.95 3.76 11.71
C THR A 314 9.08 2.74 11.80
N ASP A 315 10.33 3.16 11.95
CA ASP A 315 11.49 2.27 12.15
C ASP A 315 11.34 1.48 13.46
N THR A 316 10.85 2.12 14.52
CA THR A 316 10.55 1.45 15.80
C THR A 316 9.42 0.43 15.66
N MET A 317 8.36 0.77 14.93
CA MET A 317 7.27 -0.17 14.64
C MET A 317 7.75 -1.32 13.76
N GLN A 318 8.61 -1.05 12.77
CA GLN A 318 9.19 -2.06 11.88
C GLN A 318 10.00 -3.08 12.67
N ASP A 319 10.83 -2.62 13.61
CA ASP A 319 11.62 -3.53 14.44
C ASP A 319 10.75 -4.38 15.36
N LEU A 320 9.66 -3.84 15.91
CA LEU A 320 8.68 -4.61 16.67
C LEU A 320 7.96 -5.66 15.79
N VAL A 321 7.58 -5.30 14.56
CA VAL A 321 6.98 -6.23 13.60
C VAL A 321 7.97 -7.34 13.25
N ASN A 322 9.22 -6.99 12.96
CA ASN A 322 10.28 -7.95 12.63
C ASN A 322 10.53 -8.92 13.81
N GLN A 323 10.55 -8.40 15.04
CA GLN A 323 10.69 -9.22 16.25
C GLN A 323 9.47 -10.12 16.49
N SER A 324 8.25 -9.63 16.23
CA SER A 324 7.03 -10.44 16.38
C SER A 324 6.94 -11.58 15.35
N LYS A 325 7.45 -11.35 14.14
CA LYS A 325 7.47 -12.32 13.03
C LYS A 325 8.70 -13.24 13.07
N ALA A 326 9.70 -12.94 13.90
CA ALA A 326 10.88 -13.78 14.04
C ALA A 326 10.45 -15.17 14.53
N ALA A 327 10.78 -16.21 13.77
CA ALA A 327 10.54 -17.58 14.20
C ALA A 327 11.21 -17.80 15.57
N PRO A 328 10.56 -18.52 16.51
CA PRO A 328 11.24 -18.94 17.72
C PRO A 328 12.49 -19.71 17.27
N GLN A 329 13.66 -19.17 17.58
CA GLN A 329 14.94 -19.80 17.25
C GLN A 329 14.88 -21.26 17.71
N SER A 330 14.92 -22.20 16.77
CA SER A 330 15.10 -23.62 17.09
C SER A 330 16.31 -23.73 18.01
N PRO A 331 16.21 -24.40 19.18
CA PRO A 331 17.33 -24.48 20.10
C PRO A 331 18.50 -25.15 19.37
N SER A 332 19.52 -24.36 19.07
CA SER A 332 20.75 -24.89 18.50
C SER A 332 21.32 -25.89 19.49
N VAL A 333 21.53 -27.13 19.05
CA VAL A 333 22.12 -28.20 19.86
C VAL A 333 23.42 -27.69 20.46
N PRO A 334 23.56 -27.58 21.79
CA PRO A 334 24.81 -27.16 22.41
C PRO A 334 25.91 -28.15 22.02
N LYS A 335 27.05 -27.64 21.52
CA LYS A 335 28.21 -28.48 21.18
C LYS A 335 28.91 -29.10 22.41
N GLN A 336 28.39 -28.89 23.62
CA GLN A 336 28.91 -29.49 24.86
C GLN A 336 27.76 -30.00 25.74
N PRO A 337 27.86 -31.22 26.31
CA PRO A 337 26.92 -31.73 27.30
C PRO A 337 27.11 -30.96 28.61
N GLY A 338 26.15 -30.11 28.94
CA GLY A 338 26.02 -29.39 30.20
C GLY A 338 24.55 -28.99 30.40
N PRO A 339 24.15 -28.56 31.61
CA PRO A 339 22.80 -28.08 31.84
C PRO A 339 22.47 -26.97 30.84
N PRO A 340 21.21 -26.86 30.37
CA PRO A 340 20.84 -25.90 29.34
C PRO A 340 21.25 -24.51 29.81
N VAL A 341 22.16 -23.90 29.05
CA VAL A 341 22.51 -22.49 29.24
C VAL A 341 21.25 -21.72 28.86
N MET A 342 20.48 -21.30 29.85
CA MET A 342 19.43 -20.30 29.68
C MET A 342 20.09 -18.95 29.40
N THR A 343 20.71 -18.77 28.24
CA THR A 343 20.93 -17.43 27.69
C THR A 343 19.66 -17.04 26.93
N SER A 344 18.56 -16.89 27.67
CA SER A 344 17.55 -15.93 27.25
C SER A 344 18.14 -14.59 27.67
N ASP A 345 18.69 -13.84 26.72
CA ASP A 345 19.09 -12.46 27.01
C ASP A 345 17.90 -11.76 27.69
N PRO A 346 18.07 -11.12 28.87
CA PRO A 346 16.99 -10.40 29.55
C PRO A 346 16.38 -9.26 28.70
N ASN A 347 17.03 -8.94 27.57
CA ASN A 347 16.59 -7.97 26.57
C ASN A 347 15.78 -8.56 25.39
N MET A 348 15.66 -9.88 25.25
CA MET A 348 14.83 -10.46 24.19
C MET A 348 13.35 -10.31 24.56
N LEU A 349 12.61 -9.53 23.77
CA LEU A 349 11.14 -9.49 23.87
C LEU A 349 10.58 -10.85 23.43
N SER A 350 9.56 -11.34 24.13
CA SER A 350 8.75 -12.43 23.59
C SER A 350 7.98 -11.94 22.37
N ASN A 351 7.68 -12.84 21.42
CA ASN A 351 6.93 -12.47 20.21
C ASN A 351 5.55 -11.86 20.56
N GLU A 352 4.93 -12.31 21.65
CA GLU A 352 3.65 -11.80 22.16
C GLU A 352 3.81 -10.39 22.76
N ASP A 353 4.86 -10.13 23.53
CA ASP A 353 5.12 -8.80 24.08
C ASP A 353 5.45 -7.78 22.98
N ALA A 354 6.19 -8.20 21.94
CA ALA A 354 6.47 -7.36 20.78
C ALA A 354 5.18 -6.98 20.03
N ALA A 355 4.26 -7.93 19.86
CA ALA A 355 2.95 -7.67 19.26
C ALA A 355 2.09 -6.74 20.12
N ASN A 356 2.05 -6.95 21.44
CA ASN A 356 1.32 -6.08 22.37
C ASN A 356 1.86 -4.64 22.38
N HIS A 357 3.17 -4.47 22.34
CA HIS A 357 3.79 -3.15 22.25
C HIS A 357 3.53 -2.47 20.90
N PHE A 358 3.52 -3.24 19.81
CA PHE A 358 3.10 -2.74 18.51
C PHE A 358 1.66 -2.23 18.53
N GLU A 359 0.71 -3.00 19.08
CA GLU A 359 -0.70 -2.58 19.20
C GLU A 359 -0.87 -1.33 20.10
N GLN A 360 -0.13 -1.25 21.21
CA GLN A 360 -0.11 -0.06 22.05
C GLN A 360 0.38 1.16 21.28
N MET A 361 1.46 1.01 20.51
CA MET A 361 2.06 2.08 19.71
C MET A 361 1.13 2.51 18.57
N LEU A 362 0.44 1.57 17.93
CA LEU A 362 -0.59 1.85 16.94
C LEU A 362 -1.79 2.59 17.57
N GLY A 363 -2.25 2.17 18.74
CA GLY A 363 -3.32 2.86 19.48
C GLY A 363 -2.96 4.28 19.91
N LEU A 364 -1.69 4.54 20.23
CA LEU A 364 -1.19 5.90 20.48
C LEU A 364 -1.12 6.72 19.19
N ALA A 365 -0.64 6.11 18.10
CA ALA A 365 -0.58 6.76 16.80
C ALA A 365 -1.96 7.20 16.30
N GLN A 366 -3.00 6.37 16.53
CA GLN A 366 -4.39 6.69 16.20
C GLN A 366 -4.95 7.92 16.95
N ARG A 367 -4.46 8.20 18.17
CA ARG A 367 -4.90 9.36 18.96
C ARG A 367 -4.28 10.67 18.48
N SER A 368 -3.26 10.61 17.63
CA SER A 368 -2.64 11.81 17.05
C SER A 368 -3.64 12.60 16.21
N GLN A 369 -3.54 13.93 16.25
CA GLN A 369 -4.32 14.82 15.36
C GLN A 369 -3.52 15.29 14.15
N ASP A 370 -2.28 14.84 13.98
CA ASP A 370 -1.43 15.26 12.87
C ASP A 370 -1.71 14.47 11.59
N GLU A 371 -2.31 15.12 10.60
CA GLU A 371 -2.68 14.55 9.30
C GLU A 371 -1.47 13.94 8.58
N LEU A 372 -0.32 14.63 8.56
CA LEU A 372 0.88 14.15 7.87
C LEU A 372 1.48 12.90 8.53
N PHE A 373 1.35 12.79 9.85
CA PHE A 373 1.79 11.60 10.56
C PHE A 373 0.93 10.39 10.19
N HIS A 374 -0.40 10.56 10.14
CA HIS A 374 -1.33 9.51 9.69
C HIS A 374 -1.01 9.06 8.27
N ILE A 375 -0.77 10.00 7.36
CA ILE A 375 -0.33 9.73 5.99
C ILE A 375 0.96 8.91 5.96
N ALA A 376 2.00 9.34 6.69
CA ALA A 376 3.27 8.62 6.75
C ALA A 376 3.09 7.19 7.32
N LEU A 377 2.24 7.04 8.33
CA LEU A 377 1.91 5.75 8.92
C LEU A 377 1.18 4.83 7.94
N TYR A 378 0.22 5.34 7.16
CA TYR A 378 -0.52 4.57 6.16
C TYR A 378 0.39 4.12 5.02
N ASN A 379 1.23 5.02 4.51
CA ASN A 379 2.25 4.68 3.53
C ASN A 379 3.16 3.55 4.04
N TRP A 380 3.62 3.63 5.29
CA TRP A 380 4.43 2.57 5.89
C TRP A 380 3.66 1.25 6.04
N LEU A 381 2.40 1.28 6.49
CA LEU A 381 1.55 0.07 6.61
C LEU A 381 1.33 -0.62 5.25
N ILE A 382 1.14 0.16 4.18
CA ILE A 382 1.00 -0.35 2.81
C ILE A 382 2.32 -0.99 2.32
N GLN A 383 3.45 -0.33 2.56
CA GLN A 383 4.78 -0.83 2.19
C GLN A 383 5.14 -2.14 2.91
N THR A 384 4.74 -2.28 4.18
CA THR A 384 5.01 -3.46 5.02
C THR A 384 3.99 -4.60 4.83
N ASP A 385 3.04 -4.44 3.91
CA ASP A 385 1.94 -5.38 3.61
C ASP A 385 1.05 -5.68 4.83
N LEU A 386 0.85 -4.69 5.68
CA LEU A 386 -0.05 -4.72 6.85
C LEU A 386 -1.38 -4.02 6.53
N ALA A 387 -1.89 -4.22 5.32
CA ALA A 387 -3.14 -3.63 4.84
C ALA A 387 -4.35 -4.00 5.72
N ASP A 388 -4.39 -5.21 6.26
CA ASP A 388 -5.49 -5.64 7.14
C ASP A 388 -5.57 -4.80 8.42
N LYS A 389 -4.42 -4.45 9.01
CA LYS A 389 -4.36 -3.57 10.19
C LYS A 389 -4.71 -2.13 9.84
N LEU A 390 -4.36 -1.67 8.65
CA LEU A 390 -4.78 -0.36 8.15
C LEU A 390 -6.32 -0.25 8.08
N LEU A 391 -6.99 -1.33 7.68
CA LEU A 391 -8.46 -1.38 7.61
C LEU A 391 -9.14 -1.39 8.98
N GLU A 392 -8.43 -1.74 10.06
CA GLU A 392 -8.92 -1.62 11.44
C GLU A 392 -8.76 -0.19 11.99
N VAL A 393 -7.85 0.60 11.41
CA VAL A 393 -7.60 1.99 11.79
C VAL A 393 -8.71 2.88 11.20
N ASN A 394 -9.76 3.11 11.98
CA ASN A 394 -10.81 4.08 11.64
C ASN A 394 -10.32 5.52 11.81
N SER A 395 -9.69 6.07 10.78
CA SER A 395 -9.28 7.47 10.73
C SER A 395 -9.96 8.21 9.57
N PRO A 396 -10.38 9.47 9.78
CA PRO A 396 -11.02 10.28 8.74
C PRO A 396 -10.06 10.67 7.59
N TYR A 397 -8.74 10.63 7.81
CA TYR A 397 -7.74 11.05 6.83
C TYR A 397 -7.39 9.96 5.81
N LEU A 398 -7.81 8.71 6.05
CA LEU A 398 -7.44 7.56 5.21
C LEU A 398 -8.09 7.63 3.82
N GLU A 399 -9.34 8.08 3.73
CA GLU A 399 -10.05 8.20 2.45
C GLU A 399 -9.36 9.19 1.50
N ASP A 400 -9.09 10.40 1.98
CA ASP A 400 -8.46 11.47 1.18
C ASP A 400 -7.05 11.07 0.74
N HIS A 401 -6.30 10.42 1.61
CA HIS A 401 -4.96 9.94 1.31
C HIS A 401 -4.95 8.82 0.25
N LEU A 402 -5.82 7.81 0.38
CA LEU A 402 -5.94 6.74 -0.62
C LEU A 402 -6.36 7.31 -1.98
N MET A 403 -7.28 8.28 -2.01
CA MET A 403 -7.65 8.96 -3.26
C MET A 403 -6.49 9.77 -3.84
N HIS A 404 -5.65 10.38 -3.01
CA HIS A 404 -4.45 11.10 -3.46
C HIS A 404 -3.43 10.15 -4.09
N ILE A 405 -3.14 9.01 -3.43
CA ILE A 405 -2.24 7.98 -3.97
C ILE A 405 -2.76 7.43 -5.30
N ILE A 406 -4.06 7.15 -5.42
CA ILE A 406 -4.64 6.62 -6.68
C ILE A 406 -4.48 7.61 -7.85
N LYS A 407 -4.43 8.91 -7.58
CA LYS A 407 -4.20 9.94 -8.60
C LYS A 407 -2.73 10.04 -9.03
N GLN A 408 -1.79 9.84 -8.11
CA GLN A 408 -0.35 9.97 -8.38
C GLN A 408 0.33 8.67 -8.83
N ASP A 409 -0.10 7.51 -8.33
CA ASP A 409 0.65 6.25 -8.44
C ASP A 409 0.37 5.45 -9.74
N GLN A 410 1.35 4.66 -10.17
CA GLN A 410 1.24 3.70 -11.27
C GLN A 410 0.49 2.43 -10.82
N ASN A 411 0.60 2.03 -9.54
CA ASN A 411 -0.04 0.83 -8.97
C ASN A 411 -1.52 1.06 -8.59
N LYS A 412 -2.31 1.60 -9.52
CA LYS A 412 -3.72 1.97 -9.31
C LYS A 412 -4.57 0.80 -8.81
N VAL A 413 -4.29 -0.44 -9.27
CA VAL A 413 -5.05 -1.64 -8.91
C VAL A 413 -5.00 -1.93 -7.41
N ARG A 414 -3.79 -2.03 -6.83
CA ARG A 414 -3.60 -2.39 -5.41
C ARG A 414 -4.20 -1.33 -4.46
N ASN A 415 -4.03 -0.06 -4.82
CA ASN A 415 -4.55 1.06 -4.01
C ASN A 415 -6.08 1.16 -4.07
N MET A 416 -6.68 0.93 -5.25
CA MET A 416 -8.14 0.82 -5.37
C MET A 416 -8.68 -0.44 -4.69
N ASP A 417 -7.96 -1.55 -4.69
CA ASP A 417 -8.34 -2.78 -3.98
C ASP A 417 -8.42 -2.55 -2.46
N LEU A 418 -7.45 -1.80 -1.92
CA LEU A 418 -7.47 -1.37 -0.53
C LEU A 418 -8.64 -0.41 -0.22
N LEU A 419 -8.94 0.50 -1.14
CA LEU A 419 -9.99 1.50 -0.97
C LEU A 419 -11.40 0.87 -0.85
N TRP A 420 -11.75 -0.10 -1.69
CA TRP A 420 -13.08 -0.72 -1.57
C TRP A 420 -13.20 -1.56 -0.28
N ARG A 421 -12.12 -2.23 0.15
CA ARG A 421 -12.09 -2.93 1.45
C ARG A 421 -12.31 -1.98 2.61
N TYR A 422 -11.72 -0.78 2.55
CA TYR A 422 -11.95 0.27 3.52
C TYR A 422 -13.42 0.72 3.55
N TYR A 423 -14.03 0.92 2.37
CA TYR A 423 -15.45 1.27 2.28
C TYR A 423 -16.40 0.18 2.79
N GLU A 424 -16.09 -1.10 2.57
CA GLU A 424 -16.86 -2.20 3.17
C GLU A 424 -16.75 -2.22 4.70
N LYS A 425 -15.55 -2.03 5.26
CA LYS A 425 -15.32 -2.01 6.70
C LYS A 425 -15.97 -0.80 7.38
N SER A 426 -15.93 0.37 6.74
CA SER A 426 -16.60 1.60 7.20
C SER A 426 -18.11 1.60 6.95
N ARG A 427 -18.68 0.50 6.39
CA ARG A 427 -20.10 0.34 6.02
C ARG A 427 -20.60 1.33 4.97
N ASN A 428 -19.71 1.93 4.18
CA ASN A 428 -20.07 2.79 3.06
C ASN A 428 -20.19 1.98 1.76
N PHE A 429 -21.23 1.15 1.67
CA PHE A 429 -21.38 0.19 0.57
C PHE A 429 -21.61 0.83 -0.80
N GLY A 430 -22.18 2.05 -0.86
CA GLY A 430 -22.38 2.78 -2.11
C GLY A 430 -21.06 3.18 -2.76
N LYS A 431 -20.17 3.84 -1.99
CA LYS A 431 -18.82 4.19 -2.48
C LYS A 431 -17.99 2.93 -2.82
N ALA A 432 -18.10 1.87 -2.01
CA ALA A 432 -17.44 0.58 -2.30
C ALA A 432 -17.86 0.04 -3.68
N SER A 433 -19.17 0.03 -3.96
CA SER A 433 -19.72 -0.47 -5.22
C SER A 433 -19.20 0.33 -6.42
N HIS A 434 -19.14 1.66 -6.33
CA HIS A 434 -18.57 2.50 -7.39
C HIS A 434 -17.08 2.26 -7.63
N VAL A 435 -16.28 2.07 -6.56
CA VAL A 435 -14.85 1.75 -6.71
C VAL A 435 -14.66 0.39 -7.37
N LEU A 436 -15.45 -0.62 -6.98
CA LEU A 436 -15.42 -1.96 -7.58
C LEU A 436 -15.85 -1.96 -9.04
N ALA A 437 -16.88 -1.18 -9.40
CA ALA A 437 -17.29 -0.99 -10.79
C ALA A 437 -16.17 -0.36 -11.62
N ARG A 438 -15.53 0.68 -11.09
CA ARG A 438 -14.40 1.34 -11.75
C ARG A 438 -13.17 0.42 -11.89
N LEU A 439 -12.92 -0.44 -10.91
CA LEU A 439 -11.89 -1.49 -10.98
C LEU A 439 -12.19 -2.49 -12.10
N ALA A 440 -13.46 -2.91 -12.23
CA ALA A 440 -13.88 -3.83 -13.27
C ALA A 440 -13.82 -3.23 -14.68
N ASP A 441 -14.04 -1.92 -14.83
CA ASP A 441 -13.99 -1.19 -16.12
C ASP A 441 -12.57 -0.75 -16.52
N MET A 442 -11.59 -0.77 -15.60
CA MET A 442 -10.26 -0.24 -15.86
C MET A 442 -9.47 -1.11 -16.84
N HIS A 443 -8.89 -0.52 -17.89
CA HIS A 443 -7.99 -1.23 -18.79
C HIS A 443 -6.69 -1.62 -18.05
N SER A 444 -6.44 -2.91 -17.86
CA SER A 444 -5.25 -3.42 -17.18
C SER A 444 -5.02 -4.89 -17.53
N THR A 445 -3.76 -5.25 -17.75
CA THR A 445 -3.31 -6.64 -17.93
C THR A 445 -3.03 -7.34 -16.60
N GLU A 446 -3.08 -6.64 -15.47
CA GLU A 446 -2.85 -7.21 -14.14
C GLU A 446 -4.11 -7.87 -13.57
N ILE A 447 -5.29 -7.46 -14.02
CA ILE A 447 -6.58 -7.96 -13.55
C ILE A 447 -7.10 -8.99 -14.56
N SER A 448 -7.22 -10.25 -14.12
CA SER A 448 -7.84 -11.28 -14.95
C SER A 448 -9.35 -11.07 -15.10
N LEU A 449 -9.93 -11.55 -16.20
CA LEU A 449 -11.38 -11.45 -16.42
C LEU A 449 -12.22 -12.10 -15.30
N ARG A 450 -11.69 -13.16 -14.68
CA ARG A 450 -12.33 -13.80 -13.51
C ARG A 450 -12.35 -12.90 -12.28
N GLN A 451 -11.26 -12.16 -12.03
CA GLN A 451 -11.22 -11.16 -10.96
C GLN A 451 -12.15 -9.99 -11.25
N ARG A 452 -12.29 -9.56 -12.53
CA ARG A 452 -13.29 -8.55 -12.92
C ARG A 452 -14.71 -9.01 -12.61
N LEU A 453 -15.05 -10.26 -12.93
CA LEU A 453 -16.35 -10.84 -12.54
C LEU A 453 -16.54 -10.85 -11.03
N GLU A 454 -15.50 -11.19 -10.25
CA GLU A 454 -15.56 -11.13 -8.79
C GLU A 454 -15.81 -9.70 -8.30
N TYR A 455 -15.14 -8.70 -8.88
CA TYR A 455 -15.36 -7.29 -8.56
C TYR A 455 -16.78 -6.84 -8.88
N ILE A 456 -17.34 -7.16 -10.05
CA ILE A 456 -18.73 -6.83 -10.39
C ILE A 456 -19.69 -7.56 -9.43
N SER A 457 -19.43 -8.83 -9.10
CA SER A 457 -20.29 -9.59 -8.18
C SER A 457 -20.33 -8.97 -6.78
N ARG A 458 -19.17 -8.52 -6.28
CA ARG A 458 -19.07 -7.76 -5.03
C ARG A 458 -19.74 -6.40 -5.16
N ALA A 459 -19.56 -5.68 -6.28
CA ALA A 459 -20.19 -4.40 -6.51
C ALA A 459 -21.72 -4.50 -6.44
N ILE A 460 -22.30 -5.54 -7.04
CA ILE A 460 -23.74 -5.84 -6.96
C ILE A 460 -24.15 -6.13 -5.51
N LEU A 461 -23.38 -6.92 -4.78
CA LEU A 461 -23.67 -7.22 -3.37
C LEU A 461 -23.62 -5.95 -2.49
N SER A 462 -22.61 -5.10 -2.68
CA SER A 462 -22.46 -3.83 -1.98
C SER A 462 -23.58 -2.85 -2.36
N ALA A 463 -23.94 -2.75 -3.65
CA ALA A 463 -25.05 -1.92 -4.13
C ALA A 463 -26.39 -2.37 -3.53
N LYS A 464 -26.69 -3.68 -3.56
CA LYS A 464 -27.87 -4.25 -2.90
C LYS A 464 -27.88 -3.95 -1.40
N SER A 465 -26.74 -4.09 -0.73
CA SER A 465 -26.61 -3.76 0.69
C SER A 465 -26.84 -2.29 1.01
N SER A 466 -26.42 -1.38 0.11
CA SER A 466 -26.68 0.06 0.24
C SER A 466 -28.15 0.43 0.01
N SER A 467 -28.80 -0.18 -0.98
CA SER A 467 -30.21 0.08 -1.32
C SER A 467 -31.20 -0.31 -0.20
N CYS A 468 -30.81 -1.23 0.68
CA CYS A 468 -31.56 -1.54 1.90
C CYS A 468 -31.50 -0.42 2.95
N THR A 469 -30.52 0.48 2.86
CA THR A 469 -30.28 1.57 3.83
C THR A 469 -30.65 2.95 3.27
N SER A 470 -30.58 3.15 1.96
CA SER A 470 -30.93 4.39 1.25
C SER A 470 -31.90 4.10 0.11
N SER A 471 -33.11 4.67 0.15
CA SER A 471 -34.11 4.57 -0.91
C SER A 471 -33.90 5.67 -1.98
N GLN A 472 -32.76 5.67 -2.66
CA GLN A 472 -32.50 6.59 -3.77
C GLN A 472 -32.70 5.87 -5.12
N GLY A 473 -33.47 6.45 -6.03
CA GLY A 473 -33.74 5.84 -7.35
C GLY A 473 -32.48 5.64 -8.22
N ALA A 474 -31.47 6.50 -8.05
CA ALA A 474 -30.19 6.39 -8.76
C ALA A 474 -29.39 5.14 -8.39
N ASP A 475 -29.50 4.65 -7.15
CA ASP A 475 -28.85 3.41 -6.72
C ASP A 475 -29.45 2.18 -7.42
N GLY A 476 -30.73 2.25 -7.79
CA GLY A 476 -31.42 1.19 -8.55
C GLY A 476 -31.01 1.15 -10.02
N GLU A 477 -30.86 2.32 -10.67
CA GLU A 477 -30.37 2.40 -12.06
C GLU A 477 -28.94 1.87 -12.16
N PHE A 478 -28.06 2.27 -11.24
CA PHE A 478 -26.69 1.77 -11.18
C PHE A 478 -26.62 0.26 -10.90
N LEU A 479 -27.52 -0.27 -10.05
CA LEU A 479 -27.61 -1.72 -9.82
C LEU A 479 -27.99 -2.47 -11.09
N HIS A 480 -28.97 -1.98 -11.84
CA HIS A 480 -29.35 -2.57 -13.13
C HIS A 480 -28.20 -2.53 -14.13
N GLU A 481 -27.46 -1.42 -14.22
CA GLU A 481 -26.25 -1.33 -15.06
C GLU A 481 -25.21 -2.41 -14.69
N LEU A 482 -24.97 -2.63 -13.39
CA LEU A 482 -24.04 -3.67 -12.93
C LEU A 482 -24.53 -5.09 -13.23
N GLU A 483 -25.84 -5.35 -13.13
CA GLU A 483 -26.44 -6.65 -13.47
C GLU A 483 -26.33 -6.93 -14.98
N GLU A 484 -26.58 -5.93 -15.83
CA GLU A 484 -26.36 -6.05 -17.28
C GLU A 484 -24.88 -6.28 -17.62
N LYS A 485 -23.97 -5.51 -17.00
CA LYS A 485 -22.51 -5.70 -17.16
C LYS A 485 -22.06 -7.11 -16.74
N MET A 486 -22.64 -7.66 -15.66
CA MET A 486 -22.36 -9.01 -15.20
C MET A 486 -22.75 -10.06 -16.25
N GLU A 487 -23.87 -9.89 -16.96
CA GLU A 487 -24.26 -10.80 -18.05
C GLU A 487 -23.27 -10.75 -19.21
N VAL A 488 -22.88 -9.55 -19.64
CA VAL A 488 -21.89 -9.36 -20.72
C VAL A 488 -20.53 -9.94 -20.33
N ALA A 489 -20.06 -9.70 -19.10
CA ALA A 489 -18.81 -10.24 -18.59
C ALA A 489 -18.81 -11.78 -18.53
N ARG A 490 -19.95 -12.40 -18.20
CA ARG A 490 -20.11 -13.87 -18.23
C ARG A 490 -19.99 -14.42 -19.64
N ILE A 491 -20.59 -13.75 -20.63
CA ILE A 491 -20.45 -14.11 -22.04
C ILE A 491 -18.98 -13.98 -22.47
N GLN A 492 -18.30 -12.92 -22.06
CA GLN A 492 -16.87 -12.72 -22.34
C GLN A 492 -16.01 -13.86 -21.77
N VAL A 493 -16.27 -14.31 -20.53
CA VAL A 493 -15.60 -15.49 -19.95
C VAL A 493 -15.91 -16.77 -20.72
N GLN A 494 -17.16 -16.98 -21.13
CA GLN A 494 -17.54 -18.14 -21.94
C GLN A 494 -16.78 -18.17 -23.27
N ILE A 495 -16.64 -17.02 -23.95
CA ILE A 495 -15.85 -16.88 -25.18
C ILE A 495 -14.39 -17.25 -24.89
N GLN A 496 -13.80 -16.68 -23.84
CA GLN A 496 -12.41 -16.96 -23.45
C GLN A 496 -12.19 -18.46 -23.18
N GLU A 497 -13.06 -19.11 -22.41
CA GLU A 497 -12.96 -20.54 -22.11
C GLU A 497 -13.09 -21.41 -23.36
N MET A 498 -13.97 -21.03 -24.30
CA MET A 498 -14.11 -21.72 -25.59
C MET A 498 -12.88 -21.54 -26.48
N LEU A 499 -12.28 -20.36 -26.52
CA LEU A 499 -11.04 -20.08 -27.25
C LEU A 499 -9.86 -20.88 -26.68
N ILE A 500 -9.73 -20.94 -25.35
CA ILE A 500 -8.68 -21.74 -24.68
C ILE A 500 -8.86 -23.22 -25.00
N ARG A 501 -10.08 -23.75 -24.95
CA ARG A 501 -10.35 -25.18 -25.22
C ARG A 501 -10.12 -25.57 -26.67
N ARG A 502 -10.51 -24.72 -27.64
CA ARG A 502 -10.51 -25.07 -29.07
C ARG A 502 -9.31 -24.56 -29.87
N HIS A 503 -8.68 -23.46 -29.44
CA HIS A 503 -7.67 -22.75 -30.23
C HIS A 503 -6.40 -22.39 -29.43
N SER A 504 -6.11 -23.07 -28.31
CA SER A 504 -4.96 -22.77 -27.44
C SER A 504 -3.60 -22.63 -28.14
N GLN A 505 -3.39 -23.32 -29.26
CA GLN A 505 -2.12 -23.31 -30.01
C GLN A 505 -2.05 -22.24 -31.12
N HIS A 506 -3.14 -21.52 -31.41
CA HIS A 506 -3.13 -20.54 -32.50
C HIS A 506 -2.73 -19.14 -31.98
N PRO A 507 -1.70 -18.49 -32.56
CA PRO A 507 -1.24 -17.17 -32.10
C PRO A 507 -2.34 -16.09 -32.06
N SER A 508 -3.27 -16.12 -33.03
CA SER A 508 -4.42 -15.20 -33.06
C SER A 508 -5.39 -15.41 -31.90
N ALA A 509 -5.51 -16.63 -31.38
CA ALA A 509 -6.37 -16.93 -30.24
C ALA A 509 -5.72 -16.46 -28.93
N GLN A 510 -4.40 -16.54 -28.81
CA GLN A 510 -3.68 -16.01 -27.63
C GLN A 510 -3.76 -14.48 -27.56
N ALA A 511 -3.62 -13.80 -28.70
CA ALA A 511 -3.83 -12.35 -28.77
C ALA A 511 -5.27 -11.96 -28.40
N ALA A 512 -6.27 -12.70 -28.90
CA ALA A 512 -7.67 -12.50 -28.54
C ALA A 512 -7.93 -12.73 -27.05
N ILE A 513 -7.35 -13.77 -26.44
CA ILE A 513 -7.48 -14.03 -24.99
C ILE A 513 -6.89 -12.88 -24.16
N ALA A 514 -5.71 -12.37 -24.53
CA ALA A 514 -5.09 -11.24 -23.84
C ALA A 514 -5.95 -9.96 -23.94
N GLN A 515 -6.56 -9.72 -25.10
CA GLN A 515 -7.49 -8.61 -25.29
C GLN A 515 -8.75 -8.78 -24.43
N LEU A 516 -9.31 -9.99 -24.35
CA LEU A 516 -10.46 -10.32 -23.50
C LEU A 516 -10.16 -10.21 -22.00
N ASP A 517 -8.90 -10.37 -21.56
CA ASP A 517 -8.53 -10.11 -20.15
C ASP A 517 -8.32 -8.62 -19.85
N SER A 518 -7.92 -7.84 -20.86
CA SER A 518 -7.49 -6.44 -20.67
C SER A 518 -8.62 -5.47 -20.30
N GLU A 519 -9.84 -5.69 -20.78
CA GLU A 519 -10.99 -4.83 -20.55
C GLU A 519 -12.34 -5.55 -20.75
N LEU A 520 -13.41 -5.00 -20.19
CA LEU A 520 -14.77 -5.44 -20.49
C LEU A 520 -15.20 -4.88 -21.85
N MET A 521 -15.63 -5.77 -22.73
CA MET A 521 -15.93 -5.44 -24.12
C MET A 521 -17.43 -5.26 -24.34
N ASP A 522 -17.78 -4.40 -25.29
CA ASP A 522 -19.16 -4.21 -25.71
C ASP A 522 -19.70 -5.46 -26.42
N ILE A 523 -21.00 -5.71 -26.26
CA ILE A 523 -21.65 -6.91 -26.81
C ILE A 523 -21.52 -7.03 -28.34
N THR A 524 -21.48 -5.88 -29.03
CA THR A 524 -21.30 -5.81 -30.49
C THR A 524 -19.88 -6.24 -30.91
N LYS A 525 -18.86 -5.82 -30.14
CA LYS A 525 -17.47 -6.22 -30.37
C LYS A 525 -17.30 -7.72 -30.08
N LEU A 526 -17.88 -8.20 -28.98
CA LEU A 526 -17.89 -9.64 -28.65
C LEU A 526 -18.51 -10.48 -29.76
N TYR A 527 -19.57 -9.99 -30.42
CA TYR A 527 -20.18 -10.68 -31.55
C TYR A 527 -19.29 -10.69 -32.79
N GLY A 528 -18.86 -9.53 -33.27
CA GLY A 528 -18.16 -9.41 -34.56
C GLY A 528 -16.70 -9.87 -34.50
N GLU A 529 -15.93 -9.37 -33.55
CA GLU A 529 -14.47 -9.57 -33.51
C GLU A 529 -14.08 -10.93 -32.93
N PHE A 530 -14.95 -11.55 -32.11
CA PHE A 530 -14.66 -12.81 -31.45
C PHE A 530 -15.63 -13.94 -31.86
N ALA A 531 -16.92 -13.81 -31.55
CA ALA A 531 -17.85 -14.93 -31.72
C ALA A 531 -18.05 -15.32 -33.20
N ASP A 532 -18.10 -14.34 -34.11
CA ASP A 532 -18.19 -14.57 -35.56
C ASP A 532 -16.86 -15.02 -36.15
N HIS A 533 -15.77 -14.32 -35.83
CA HIS A 533 -14.43 -14.64 -36.31
C HIS A 533 -13.98 -16.08 -35.99
N PHE A 534 -14.32 -16.58 -34.79
CA PHE A 534 -13.96 -17.94 -34.34
C PHE A 534 -15.11 -18.96 -34.50
N HIS A 535 -16.21 -18.62 -35.18
CA HIS A 535 -17.36 -19.49 -35.40
C HIS A 535 -17.89 -20.15 -34.10
N LEU A 536 -18.11 -19.33 -33.07
CA LEU A 536 -18.61 -19.73 -31.75
C LEU A 536 -20.14 -19.57 -31.67
N SER A 537 -20.89 -20.45 -32.32
CA SER A 537 -22.35 -20.35 -32.44
C SER A 537 -23.10 -20.35 -31.10
N GLU A 538 -22.58 -21.03 -30.07
CA GLU A 538 -23.14 -20.98 -28.71
C GLU A 538 -23.01 -19.60 -28.07
N CYS A 539 -21.84 -18.97 -28.21
CA CYS A 539 -21.59 -17.64 -27.70
C CYS A 539 -22.40 -16.60 -28.48
N LYS A 540 -22.56 -16.77 -29.80
CA LYS A 540 -23.46 -15.93 -30.62
C LYS A 540 -24.90 -16.00 -30.11
N LEU A 541 -25.40 -17.20 -29.78
CA LEU A 541 -26.74 -17.39 -29.23
C LEU A 541 -26.89 -16.71 -27.86
N ALA A 542 -25.87 -16.81 -27.00
CA ALA A 542 -25.86 -16.12 -25.70
C ALA A 542 -25.85 -14.59 -25.85
N ILE A 543 -25.08 -14.08 -26.82
CA ILE A 543 -25.02 -12.64 -27.14
C ILE A 543 -26.38 -12.12 -27.61
N ILE A 544 -27.03 -12.77 -28.57
CA ILE A 544 -28.33 -12.28 -29.08
C ILE A 544 -29.42 -12.35 -28.00
N HIS A 545 -29.36 -13.35 -27.11
CA HIS A 545 -30.26 -13.45 -25.96
C HIS A 545 -30.07 -12.26 -25.02
N CYS A 546 -28.83 -11.95 -24.64
CA CYS A 546 -28.50 -10.82 -23.76
C CYS A 546 -28.83 -9.46 -24.42
N ALA A 547 -28.59 -9.30 -25.73
CA ALA A 547 -28.93 -8.09 -26.48
C ALA A 547 -30.43 -7.88 -26.71
N GLY A 548 -31.27 -8.89 -26.44
CA GLY A 548 -32.70 -8.85 -26.75
C GLY A 548 -33.01 -8.86 -28.27
N HIS A 549 -32.04 -9.21 -29.11
CA HIS A 549 -32.19 -9.20 -30.57
C HIS A 549 -32.79 -10.53 -31.06
N SER A 550 -34.05 -10.49 -31.51
CA SER A 550 -34.75 -11.69 -32.00
C SER A 550 -34.96 -11.66 -33.51
N ASP A 551 -34.02 -12.24 -34.26
CA ASP A 551 -34.23 -12.65 -35.65
C ASP A 551 -34.41 -14.18 -35.69
N PRO A 552 -35.62 -14.69 -36.02
CA PRO A 552 -35.87 -16.11 -36.12
C PRO A 552 -34.89 -16.81 -37.06
N ILE A 553 -34.56 -16.23 -38.23
CA ILE A 553 -33.71 -16.90 -39.22
C ILE A 553 -32.32 -17.13 -38.65
N LEU A 554 -31.75 -16.09 -38.02
CA LEU A 554 -30.46 -16.18 -37.34
C LEU A 554 -30.48 -17.19 -36.18
N VAL A 555 -31.54 -17.19 -35.35
CA VAL A 555 -31.67 -18.16 -34.25
C VAL A 555 -31.70 -19.60 -34.80
N HIS A 556 -32.43 -19.85 -35.90
CA HIS A 556 -32.50 -21.16 -36.52
C HIS A 556 -31.14 -21.59 -37.08
N SER A 557 -30.43 -20.70 -37.78
CA SER A 557 -29.10 -20.99 -38.32
C SER A 557 -28.08 -21.28 -37.20
N LEU A 558 -28.10 -20.52 -36.11
CA LEU A 558 -27.21 -20.75 -34.97
C LEU A 558 -27.47 -22.09 -34.29
N TRP A 559 -28.73 -22.45 -34.05
CA TRP A 559 -29.06 -23.77 -33.51
C TRP A 559 -28.65 -24.91 -34.44
N GLN A 560 -28.84 -24.73 -35.76
CA GLN A 560 -28.36 -25.69 -36.75
C GLN A 560 -26.84 -25.85 -36.68
N GLU A 561 -26.08 -24.77 -36.67
CA GLU A 561 -24.62 -24.79 -36.55
C GLU A 561 -24.15 -25.48 -35.26
N VAL A 562 -24.78 -25.19 -34.12
CA VAL A 562 -24.45 -25.83 -32.83
C VAL A 562 -24.64 -27.34 -32.91
N MET A 563 -25.77 -27.79 -33.47
CA MET A 563 -26.06 -29.22 -33.59
C MET A 563 -25.14 -29.92 -34.60
N GLU A 564 -24.90 -29.31 -35.76
CA GLU A 564 -24.03 -29.88 -36.79
C GLU A 564 -22.58 -29.98 -36.32
N LYS A 565 -22.11 -28.99 -35.56
CA LYS A 565 -20.78 -28.98 -34.93
C LYS A 565 -20.64 -30.10 -33.90
N GLU A 566 -21.61 -30.26 -32.99
CA GLU A 566 -21.60 -31.34 -32.00
C GLU A 566 -21.66 -32.73 -32.65
N LEU A 567 -22.47 -32.87 -33.72
CA LEU A 567 -22.57 -34.10 -34.50
C LEU A 567 -21.26 -34.43 -35.25
N GLY A 568 -20.54 -33.41 -35.72
CA GLY A 568 -19.23 -33.52 -36.35
C GLY A 568 -18.13 -33.90 -35.36
N ASP A 569 -18.03 -33.20 -34.23
CA ASP A 569 -17.04 -33.47 -33.18
C ASP A 569 -17.21 -34.89 -32.60
N SER A 570 -18.44 -35.39 -32.54
CA SER A 570 -18.76 -36.73 -32.03
C SER A 570 -18.65 -37.84 -33.08
N SER A 571 -18.18 -37.58 -34.31
CA SER A 571 -18.21 -38.57 -35.40
C SER A 571 -17.39 -39.84 -35.13
N SER A 572 -16.38 -39.76 -34.26
CA SER A 572 -15.51 -40.88 -33.87
C SER A 572 -16.11 -41.77 -32.77
N MET A 573 -17.22 -41.37 -32.14
CA MET A 573 -17.83 -42.06 -31.02
C MET A 573 -18.88 -43.10 -31.45
N SER A 574 -19.23 -44.02 -30.55
CA SER A 574 -20.31 -45.00 -30.78
C SER A 574 -21.66 -44.29 -30.95
N PRO A 575 -22.62 -44.85 -31.72
CA PRO A 575 -23.93 -44.21 -31.91
C PRO A 575 -24.66 -43.87 -30.60
N ALA A 576 -24.55 -44.72 -29.57
CA ALA A 576 -25.16 -44.48 -28.26
C ALA A 576 -24.49 -43.32 -27.49
N ASP A 577 -23.16 -43.20 -27.59
CA ASP A 577 -22.42 -42.11 -26.95
C ASP A 577 -22.62 -40.79 -27.69
N ARG A 578 -22.76 -40.82 -29.02
CA ARG A 578 -23.14 -39.65 -29.84
C ARG A 578 -24.50 -39.11 -29.45
N MET A 579 -25.50 -40.00 -29.31
CA MET A 579 -26.82 -39.64 -28.81
C MET A 579 -26.72 -39.01 -27.43
N ARG A 580 -25.98 -39.62 -26.50
CA ARG A 580 -25.82 -39.09 -25.15
C ARG A 580 -25.12 -37.72 -25.13
N SER A 581 -24.05 -37.51 -25.90
CA SER A 581 -23.34 -36.22 -25.99
C SER A 581 -24.27 -35.12 -26.47
N LEU A 582 -24.99 -35.38 -27.58
CA LEU A 582 -25.94 -34.42 -28.13
C LEU A 582 -27.09 -34.13 -27.16
N SER A 583 -27.62 -35.15 -26.47
CA SER A 583 -28.67 -34.95 -25.46
C SER A 583 -28.19 -34.08 -24.31
N LEU A 584 -27.00 -34.37 -23.74
CA LEU A 584 -26.45 -33.56 -22.65
C LEU A 584 -26.23 -32.11 -23.09
N LYS A 585 -25.74 -31.90 -24.31
CA LYS A 585 -25.55 -30.58 -24.89
C LYS A 585 -26.87 -29.83 -25.06
N LEU A 586 -27.87 -30.46 -25.68
CA LEU A 586 -29.20 -29.90 -25.87
C LEU A 586 -29.93 -29.65 -24.56
N VAL A 587 -29.79 -30.52 -23.56
CA VAL A 587 -30.38 -30.33 -22.23
C VAL A 587 -29.76 -29.13 -21.53
N SER A 588 -28.43 -28.98 -21.61
CA SER A 588 -27.73 -27.85 -20.99
C SER A 588 -28.15 -26.50 -21.59
N LEU A 589 -28.22 -26.39 -22.92
CA LEU A 589 -28.63 -25.15 -23.61
C LEU A 589 -30.15 -24.95 -23.56
N GLY A 590 -30.91 -26.03 -23.72
CA GLY A 590 -32.37 -26.01 -23.70
C GLY A 590 -32.90 -25.53 -22.36
N LYS A 591 -32.36 -25.98 -21.23
CA LYS A 591 -32.76 -25.48 -19.90
C LYS A 591 -32.53 -23.99 -19.73
N LEU A 592 -31.52 -23.42 -20.40
CA LEU A 592 -31.22 -21.99 -20.36
C LEU A 592 -32.22 -21.17 -21.17
N TYR A 593 -32.63 -21.64 -22.34
CA TYR A 593 -33.48 -20.89 -23.29
C TYR A 593 -34.97 -21.31 -23.31
N ALA A 594 -35.35 -22.41 -22.65
CA ALA A 594 -36.73 -22.91 -22.66
C ALA A 594 -37.75 -21.90 -22.08
N GLY A 595 -37.32 -21.01 -21.18
CA GLY A 595 -38.14 -19.93 -20.64
C GLY A 595 -38.43 -18.80 -21.63
N THR A 596 -37.66 -18.69 -22.72
CA THR A 596 -37.75 -17.61 -23.71
C THR A 596 -37.99 -18.17 -25.12
N PRO A 597 -39.26 -18.34 -25.56
CA PRO A 597 -39.61 -19.05 -26.80
C PRO A 597 -39.05 -18.43 -28.08
N ARG A 598 -38.66 -17.15 -28.04
CA ARG A 598 -38.01 -16.44 -29.16
C ARG A 598 -36.60 -16.96 -29.48
N TYR A 599 -35.91 -17.53 -28.50
CA TYR A 599 -34.54 -18.06 -28.65
C TYR A 599 -34.49 -19.60 -28.64
N PHE A 600 -35.62 -20.25 -28.35
CA PHE A 600 -35.76 -21.71 -28.37
C PHE A 600 -36.84 -22.12 -29.39
N PRO A 601 -36.49 -22.26 -30.68
CA PRO A 601 -37.45 -22.57 -31.75
C PRO A 601 -37.81 -24.06 -31.73
N LEU A 602 -38.73 -24.43 -30.82
CA LEU A 602 -39.11 -25.83 -30.56
C LEU A 602 -39.52 -26.60 -31.83
N GLU A 603 -40.35 -26.00 -32.68
CA GLU A 603 -40.84 -26.64 -33.91
C GLU A 603 -39.70 -26.98 -34.88
N PHE A 604 -38.76 -26.06 -35.04
CA PHE A 604 -37.57 -26.26 -35.86
C PHE A 604 -36.63 -27.31 -35.26
N LEU A 605 -36.34 -27.22 -33.95
CA LEU A 605 -35.45 -28.14 -33.26
C LEU A 605 -35.97 -29.58 -33.31
N VAL A 606 -37.26 -29.80 -33.04
CA VAL A 606 -37.87 -31.13 -33.12
C VAL A 606 -37.79 -31.66 -34.56
N LYS A 607 -38.17 -30.85 -35.55
CA LYS A 607 -38.10 -31.26 -36.96
C LYS A 607 -36.68 -31.62 -37.40
N PHE A 608 -35.71 -30.77 -37.07
CA PHE A 608 -34.31 -30.97 -37.44
C PHE A 608 -33.72 -32.20 -36.76
N LEU A 609 -33.92 -32.37 -35.45
CA LEU A 609 -33.40 -33.53 -34.71
C LEU A 609 -34.00 -34.84 -35.21
N GLU A 610 -35.30 -34.87 -35.50
CA GLU A 610 -35.96 -36.07 -36.02
C GLU A 610 -35.47 -36.43 -37.43
N GLN A 611 -35.15 -35.44 -38.26
CA GLN A 611 -34.47 -35.67 -39.54
C GLN A 611 -33.08 -36.31 -39.33
N ARG A 612 -32.28 -35.81 -38.38
CA ARG A 612 -30.96 -36.36 -38.06
C ARG A 612 -31.04 -37.77 -37.44
N VAL A 613 -32.03 -38.04 -36.59
CA VAL A 613 -32.31 -39.39 -36.05
C VAL A 613 -32.64 -40.36 -37.19
N CYS A 614 -33.41 -39.93 -38.19
CA CYS A 614 -33.70 -40.73 -39.36
C CYS A 614 -32.45 -41.03 -40.20
N GLU A 615 -31.61 -40.02 -40.45
CA GLU A 615 -30.35 -40.16 -41.21
C GLU A 615 -29.34 -41.09 -40.52
N LEU A 616 -29.19 -40.96 -39.21
CA LEU A 616 -28.20 -41.70 -38.41
C LEU A 616 -28.71 -43.04 -37.89
N GLY A 617 -30.02 -43.32 -38.03
CA GLY A 617 -30.64 -44.57 -37.56
C GLY A 617 -30.71 -44.71 -36.05
N TRP A 618 -30.90 -43.59 -35.33
CA TRP A 618 -30.97 -43.56 -33.87
C TRP A 618 -32.34 -43.99 -33.32
N ASP A 619 -32.43 -44.16 -32.00
CA ASP A 619 -33.67 -44.52 -31.32
C ASP A 619 -34.75 -43.45 -31.48
N VAL A 620 -35.98 -43.91 -31.72
CA VAL A 620 -37.17 -43.09 -31.99
C VAL A 620 -37.58 -42.27 -30.77
N GLY A 621 -37.29 -42.77 -29.56
CA GLY A 621 -37.59 -42.05 -28.32
C GLY A 621 -36.65 -40.88 -28.02
N PHE A 622 -35.49 -40.80 -28.67
CA PHE A 622 -34.41 -39.87 -28.32
C PHE A 622 -34.87 -38.42 -28.18
N VAL A 623 -35.45 -37.84 -29.25
CA VAL A 623 -35.86 -36.43 -29.27
C VAL A 623 -36.95 -36.16 -28.24
N THR A 624 -37.90 -37.08 -28.10
CA THR A 624 -38.99 -36.95 -27.12
C THR A 624 -38.47 -36.92 -25.69
N TYR A 625 -37.53 -37.81 -25.34
CA TYR A 625 -36.94 -37.84 -23.99
C TYR A 625 -36.08 -36.60 -23.73
N THR A 626 -35.24 -36.18 -24.68
CA THR A 626 -34.39 -34.99 -24.55
C THR A 626 -35.23 -33.72 -24.37
N MET A 627 -36.31 -33.54 -25.13
CA MET A 627 -37.20 -32.36 -25.01
C MET A 627 -37.96 -32.33 -23.69
N LEU A 628 -38.40 -33.48 -23.19
CA LEU A 628 -39.01 -33.59 -21.86
C LEU A 628 -37.99 -33.30 -20.75
N GLU A 629 -36.74 -33.76 -20.89
CA GLU A 629 -35.66 -33.49 -19.92
C GLU A 629 -35.25 -32.01 -19.88
N ILE A 630 -35.36 -31.29 -21.00
CA ILE A 630 -35.21 -29.83 -21.06
C ILE A 630 -36.27 -29.10 -20.21
N GLY A 631 -37.42 -29.73 -19.98
CA GLY A 631 -38.55 -29.12 -19.27
C GLY A 631 -39.65 -28.60 -20.20
N VAL A 632 -39.65 -29.01 -21.47
CA VAL A 632 -40.76 -28.70 -22.40
C VAL A 632 -42.01 -29.45 -21.93
N GLN A 633 -43.12 -28.72 -21.82
CA GLN A 633 -44.39 -29.31 -21.39
C GLN A 633 -44.86 -30.35 -22.42
N LEU A 634 -45.25 -31.54 -21.94
CA LEU A 634 -45.74 -32.64 -22.76
C LEU A 634 -46.88 -32.23 -23.73
N PRO A 635 -47.89 -31.42 -23.32
CA PRO A 635 -48.92 -30.96 -24.24
C PRO A 635 -48.37 -30.13 -25.41
N ARG A 636 -47.43 -29.23 -25.12
CA ARG A 636 -46.81 -28.39 -26.15
C ARG A 636 -45.98 -29.22 -27.13
N LEU A 637 -45.27 -30.22 -26.63
CA LEU A 637 -44.51 -31.14 -27.47
C LEU A 637 -45.44 -31.96 -28.38
N LEU A 638 -46.57 -32.44 -27.85
CA LEU A 638 -47.58 -33.17 -28.64
C LEU A 638 -48.19 -32.29 -29.74
N GLU A 639 -48.49 -31.02 -29.47
CA GLU A 639 -48.97 -30.06 -30.47
C GLU A 639 -47.97 -29.93 -31.64
N VAL A 640 -46.68 -29.83 -31.33
CA VAL A 640 -45.62 -29.72 -32.35
C VAL A 640 -45.57 -31.00 -33.19
N TYR A 641 -45.58 -32.19 -32.58
CA TYR A 641 -45.60 -33.45 -33.33
C TYR A 641 -46.87 -33.61 -34.18
N ASP A 642 -48.04 -33.20 -33.67
CA ASP A 642 -49.31 -33.20 -34.41
C ASP A 642 -49.25 -32.27 -35.63
N GLN A 643 -48.71 -31.05 -35.46
CA GLN A 643 -48.50 -30.11 -36.56
C GLN A 643 -47.52 -30.64 -37.60
N LEU A 644 -46.40 -31.23 -37.17
CA LEU A 644 -45.42 -31.85 -38.08
C LEU A 644 -46.03 -33.01 -38.86
N PHE A 645 -46.88 -33.82 -38.23
CA PHE A 645 -47.61 -34.90 -38.89
C PHE A 645 -48.61 -34.37 -39.92
N LYS A 646 -49.43 -33.38 -39.56
CA LYS A 646 -50.43 -32.75 -40.44
C LYS A 646 -49.80 -32.01 -41.64
N THR A 647 -48.61 -31.44 -41.46
CA THR A 647 -47.91 -30.67 -42.52
C THR A 647 -47.43 -31.55 -43.68
N ARG A 648 -47.32 -32.89 -43.48
CA ARG A 648 -46.97 -33.87 -44.53
C ARG A 648 -45.72 -33.50 -45.34
N ASP A 649 -44.64 -33.15 -44.63
CA ASP A 649 -43.39 -32.77 -45.28
C ASP A 649 -42.82 -33.93 -46.14
N PRO A 650 -42.54 -33.72 -47.45
CA PRO A 650 -41.91 -34.72 -48.31
C PRO A 650 -40.54 -35.22 -47.83
N CYS A 651 -39.89 -34.54 -46.88
CA CYS A 651 -38.60 -34.97 -46.33
C CYS A 651 -38.64 -36.40 -45.77
N TRP A 652 -39.74 -36.81 -45.13
CA TRP A 652 -39.87 -38.13 -44.51
C TRP A 652 -39.94 -39.27 -45.53
N GLN A 653 -40.54 -39.00 -46.70
CA GLN A 653 -40.57 -39.95 -47.81
C GLN A 653 -39.17 -40.10 -48.44
N ARG A 654 -38.43 -38.99 -48.56
CA ARG A 654 -37.05 -38.97 -49.08
C ARG A 654 -36.08 -39.73 -48.18
N LEU A 655 -36.28 -39.66 -46.86
CA LEU A 655 -35.52 -40.39 -45.84
C LEU A 655 -35.93 -41.88 -45.72
N LYS A 656 -36.85 -42.36 -46.57
CA LYS A 656 -37.36 -43.75 -46.61
C LYS A 656 -38.01 -44.23 -45.31
N LYS A 657 -38.40 -43.33 -44.40
CA LYS A 657 -39.08 -43.63 -43.13
C LYS A 657 -40.37 -42.80 -42.96
N PRO A 658 -41.44 -43.10 -43.72
CA PRO A 658 -42.68 -42.31 -43.68
C PRO A 658 -43.47 -42.48 -42.37
N LEU A 659 -43.21 -43.53 -41.58
CA LEU A 659 -43.94 -43.85 -40.34
C LEU A 659 -43.24 -43.34 -39.07
N HIS A 660 -42.06 -42.72 -39.20
CA HIS A 660 -41.21 -42.31 -38.07
C HIS A 660 -41.91 -41.37 -37.08
N LEU A 661 -42.57 -40.31 -37.57
CA LEU A 661 -43.29 -39.36 -36.70
C LEU A 661 -44.41 -40.01 -35.89
N VAL A 662 -45.07 -41.02 -36.46
CA VAL A 662 -46.16 -41.76 -35.83
C VAL A 662 -45.61 -42.69 -34.73
N GLU A 663 -44.43 -43.30 -34.97
CA GLU A 663 -43.72 -44.04 -33.93
C GLU A 663 -43.25 -43.11 -32.79
N CYS A 664 -42.76 -41.90 -33.09
CA CYS A 664 -42.41 -40.90 -32.07
C CYS A 664 -43.62 -40.50 -31.22
N ILE A 665 -44.77 -40.22 -31.85
CA ILE A 665 -46.03 -39.90 -31.15
C ILE A 665 -46.46 -41.06 -30.26
N HIS A 666 -46.33 -42.31 -30.74
CA HIS A 666 -46.63 -43.49 -29.93
C HIS A 666 -45.72 -43.60 -28.70
N VAL A 667 -44.41 -43.38 -28.84
CA VAL A 667 -43.46 -43.39 -27.71
C VAL A 667 -43.79 -42.29 -26.71
N LEU A 668 -44.08 -41.08 -27.19
CA LEU A 668 -44.44 -39.93 -26.36
C LEU A 668 -45.68 -40.21 -25.51
N LEU A 669 -46.74 -40.72 -26.15
CA LEU A 669 -48.01 -41.03 -25.48
C LEU A 669 -47.92 -42.28 -24.59
N SER A 670 -47.12 -43.28 -24.97
CA SER A 670 -46.83 -44.44 -24.12
C SER A 670 -46.13 -44.00 -22.83
N GLY A 671 -45.15 -43.09 -22.93
CA GLY A 671 -44.49 -42.50 -21.77
C GLY A 671 -45.41 -41.69 -20.86
N TYR A 672 -46.49 -41.11 -21.40
CA TYR A 672 -47.55 -40.47 -20.59
C TYR A 672 -48.45 -41.48 -19.88
N VAL A 673 -48.80 -42.57 -20.55
CA VAL A 673 -49.62 -43.65 -19.99
C VAL A 673 -48.89 -44.35 -18.85
N ASP A 674 -47.58 -44.59 -19.01
CA ASP A 674 -46.75 -45.25 -17.99
C ASP A 674 -46.46 -44.33 -16.79
N ASP A 675 -46.38 -43.02 -17.02
CA ASP A 675 -46.19 -42.00 -15.97
C ASP A 675 -47.13 -40.79 -16.15
N PRO A 676 -48.38 -40.90 -15.65
CA PRO A 676 -49.37 -39.82 -15.73
C PRO A 676 -49.00 -38.58 -14.90
N SER A 677 -47.97 -38.67 -14.06
CA SER A 677 -47.53 -37.57 -13.19
C SER A 677 -46.88 -36.42 -13.97
N ARG A 678 -46.44 -36.68 -15.20
CA ARG A 678 -45.80 -35.71 -16.13
C ARG A 678 -46.70 -34.56 -16.56
N VAL A 679 -48.01 -34.70 -16.40
CA VAL A 679 -48.98 -33.61 -16.63
C VAL A 679 -49.56 -33.18 -15.28
N PRO A 680 -49.68 -31.87 -15.00
CA PRO A 680 -50.30 -31.39 -13.77
C PRO A 680 -51.72 -31.94 -13.60
N THR A 681 -52.08 -32.34 -12.38
CA THR A 681 -53.35 -33.02 -12.04
C THR A 681 -54.60 -32.32 -12.58
N TYR A 682 -54.59 -30.99 -12.62
CA TYR A 682 -55.72 -30.17 -13.10
C TYR A 682 -55.92 -30.23 -14.62
N ASP A 683 -54.86 -30.45 -15.41
CA ASP A 683 -54.91 -30.50 -16.88
C ASP A 683 -55.02 -31.91 -17.45
N ARG A 684 -54.80 -32.95 -16.62
CA ARG A 684 -54.78 -34.36 -17.07
C ARG A 684 -56.03 -34.75 -17.85
N ARG A 685 -57.23 -34.48 -17.32
CA ARG A 685 -58.49 -34.90 -17.96
C ARG A 685 -58.68 -34.25 -19.34
N ARG A 686 -58.36 -32.97 -19.45
CA ARG A 686 -58.42 -32.22 -20.71
C ARG A 686 -57.40 -32.74 -21.70
N PHE A 687 -56.16 -32.99 -21.24
CA PHE A 687 -55.09 -33.51 -22.07
C PHE A 687 -55.37 -34.94 -22.56
N THR A 688 -55.87 -35.84 -21.69
CA THR A 688 -56.27 -37.20 -22.08
C THR A 688 -57.35 -37.19 -23.17
N ASN A 689 -58.33 -36.28 -23.11
CA ASN A 689 -59.32 -36.10 -24.18
C ASN A 689 -58.68 -35.70 -25.50
N VAL A 690 -57.79 -34.69 -25.49
CA VAL A 690 -57.06 -34.25 -26.69
C VAL A 690 -56.21 -35.40 -27.26
N CYS A 691 -55.57 -36.21 -26.41
CA CYS A 691 -54.83 -37.39 -26.85
C CYS A 691 -55.74 -38.43 -27.51
N LEU A 692 -56.92 -38.72 -26.94
CA LEU A 692 -57.88 -39.66 -27.53
C LEU A 692 -58.39 -39.17 -28.89
N ASP A 693 -58.71 -37.87 -29.00
CA ASP A 693 -59.15 -37.25 -30.26
C ASP A 693 -58.05 -37.32 -31.33
N ASN A 694 -56.81 -36.97 -30.96
CA ASN A 694 -55.65 -37.04 -31.85
C ASN A 694 -55.34 -38.48 -32.28
N ILE A 695 -55.40 -39.47 -31.38
CA ILE A 695 -55.22 -40.89 -31.71
C ILE A 695 -56.28 -41.36 -32.70
N CYS A 696 -57.55 -40.95 -32.52
CA CYS A 696 -58.60 -41.26 -33.48
C CYS A 696 -58.28 -40.69 -34.87
N GLY A 697 -57.82 -39.43 -34.93
CA GLY A 697 -57.36 -38.80 -36.17
C GLY A 697 -56.20 -39.55 -36.83
N TYR A 698 -55.16 -39.90 -36.06
CA TYR A 698 -54.02 -40.66 -36.58
C TYR A 698 -54.42 -42.05 -37.08
N LEU A 699 -55.32 -42.76 -36.38
CA LEU A 699 -55.78 -44.09 -36.78
C LEU A 699 -56.56 -44.06 -38.11
N VAL A 700 -57.38 -43.03 -38.34
CA VAL A 700 -58.10 -42.85 -39.62
C VAL A 700 -57.12 -42.60 -40.76
N GLU A 701 -56.11 -41.75 -40.54
CA GLU A 701 -55.10 -41.47 -41.56
C GLU A 701 -54.21 -42.69 -41.85
N LEU A 702 -53.79 -43.44 -40.83
CA LEU A 702 -52.98 -44.65 -40.99
C LEU A 702 -53.71 -45.76 -41.73
N GLN A 703 -55.03 -45.89 -41.54
CA GLN A 703 -55.86 -46.88 -42.24
C GLN A 703 -56.07 -46.53 -43.73
N SER A 704 -55.87 -45.27 -44.12
CA SER A 704 -55.98 -44.83 -45.51
C SER A 704 -54.72 -45.10 -46.35
N LEU A 705 -53.60 -45.46 -45.71
CA LEU A 705 -52.32 -45.77 -46.37
C LEU A 705 -52.27 -47.22 -46.87
N SER A 706 -51.47 -47.48 -47.91
CA SER A 706 -51.31 -48.82 -48.48
C SER A 706 -50.81 -49.82 -47.43
N PRO A 707 -51.41 -51.03 -47.32
CA PRO A 707 -51.14 -51.96 -46.24
C PRO A 707 -49.70 -52.49 -46.30
N ASN A 708 -48.94 -52.24 -45.24
CA ASN A 708 -47.61 -52.81 -44.99
C ASN A 708 -47.60 -53.50 -43.61
N SER A 709 -46.77 -54.52 -43.39
CA SER A 709 -46.70 -55.26 -42.13
C SER A 709 -46.32 -54.37 -40.94
N ALA A 710 -45.41 -53.41 -41.15
CA ALA A 710 -45.04 -52.40 -40.16
C ALA A 710 -46.21 -51.47 -39.80
N LEU A 711 -47.02 -51.09 -40.79
CA LEU A 711 -48.21 -50.25 -40.60
C LEU A 711 -49.29 -50.96 -39.76
N GLN A 712 -49.50 -52.26 -39.99
CA GLN A 712 -50.44 -53.07 -39.21
C GLN A 712 -50.01 -53.21 -37.73
N HIS A 713 -48.70 -53.33 -37.48
CA HIS A 713 -48.15 -53.36 -36.13
C HIS A 713 -48.35 -52.01 -35.40
N ILE A 714 -48.10 -50.90 -36.07
CA ILE A 714 -48.32 -49.55 -35.51
C ILE A 714 -49.80 -49.31 -35.21
N ILE A 715 -50.71 -49.71 -36.12
CA ILE A 715 -52.16 -49.61 -35.87
C ILE A 715 -52.57 -50.43 -34.62
N GLY A 716 -51.99 -51.63 -34.44
CA GLY A 716 -52.19 -52.43 -33.22
C GLY A 716 -51.70 -51.73 -31.96
N ASN A 717 -50.53 -51.10 -32.03
CA ASN A 717 -49.94 -50.33 -30.93
C ASN A 717 -50.81 -49.12 -30.54
N PHE A 718 -51.31 -48.35 -31.50
CA PHE A 718 -52.20 -47.21 -31.23
C PHE A 718 -53.56 -47.64 -30.66
N LYS A 719 -54.12 -48.78 -31.09
CA LYS A 719 -55.35 -49.35 -30.48
C LYS A 719 -55.12 -49.80 -29.02
N SER A 720 -53.96 -50.39 -28.73
CA SER A 720 -53.54 -50.73 -27.37
C SER A 720 -53.38 -49.48 -26.50
N LEU A 721 -52.73 -48.44 -27.06
CA LEU A 721 -52.54 -47.15 -26.41
C LEU A 721 -53.86 -46.44 -26.12
N GLN A 722 -54.81 -46.45 -27.07
CA GLN A 722 -56.16 -45.94 -26.88
C GLN A 722 -56.87 -46.64 -25.72
N ALA A 723 -56.84 -47.99 -25.67
CA ALA A 723 -57.45 -48.76 -24.59
C ALA A 723 -56.79 -48.52 -23.23
N LYS A 724 -55.51 -48.14 -23.18
CA LYS A 724 -54.82 -47.76 -21.94
C LYS A 724 -55.15 -46.32 -21.52
N LEU A 725 -55.27 -45.39 -22.46
CA LEU A 725 -55.69 -44.00 -22.18
C LEU A 725 -57.14 -43.91 -21.73
N GLU A 726 -58.04 -44.73 -22.29
CA GLU A 726 -59.44 -44.85 -21.85
C GLU A 726 -59.57 -45.38 -20.41
N LYS A 727 -58.56 -46.12 -19.91
CA LYS A 727 -58.49 -46.57 -18.50
C LYS A 727 -57.92 -45.52 -17.55
N LEU A 728 -57.20 -44.53 -18.08
CA LEU A 728 -56.62 -43.40 -17.34
C LEU A 728 -57.56 -42.18 -17.31
N HIS A 729 -58.52 -42.14 -18.24
CA HIS A 729 -59.62 -41.18 -18.28
C HIS A 729 -60.60 -41.42 -17.12
#